data_AF-A0A6J3AW26-F1
#
_entry.id   AF-A0A6J3AW26-F1
#
_cell.length_a   1.000
_cell.length_b   1.000
_cell.length_c   1.000
_cell.angle_alpha   90.00
_cell.angle_beta   90.00
_cell.angle_gamma   90.00
#
_symmetry.space_group_name_H-M   'P 1'
#
loop_
_entity.id
_entity.type
_entity.pdbx_description
1 polymer ?
#
loop_
_entity_poly.entity_id
_entity_poly.type
_entity_poly.pdbx_seq_one_letter_code
_entity_poly.pdbx_strand_id
1 'polypeptide(L)'
;MLVRFVSCVRLRKSRMEQQRGLLLFLGVQMLLVGALLYQSHHRRSFTSFLRSLIQDKPEDGEELPFLVQVSSVGIPYQDVYSNLSQIHPLDISDEDLPNCPIISPYINGPLKVLIPENLTMEQVVEKNPLVELGGQYRPPDCWTEQHTAVVVPYCGQGRQLQQLLFHLHPFLQRQQLHYAVYVVNQVNNSPFNRGKLCNVGFWEAMQEEDWDCVFFHDVNLLPEDDCNRYVCDVFPAHVSVAIDKFNYKLPYQGYLGGVFALRPIHYLRINGFPNTYWGWDQEDNEIAARVKLSGMLLSRPHLLFGRYHMLEEGQYPSHKQSPQRGTPEGRLSGGTRKRCAFYNCCCCLCCGEKGADITHDPPVATNKPEQKLHERTRGRFFLLGDFWTKNCSLSIRDVSMEDSGTYFFHVETSFSKHSYLDKMFSLKVTALIHKPHIPIPETLESGCPRNLTCSVPWACEQGTPPIFSWTSAALTSLGPKTLLSSVLTLTPRPQDHSTTVTCQVMFPTTGVIVERTIQLNVTYAPQNVAISIFQGNRPALETLQNASSLPILEGQALQLLCVADSNPPAQLSWFRGSLSLSPCQPLDPGVLELPHVVLGDGGEFTCRTQHPGSSHCVSLNLVVQGECKQGCLGSELGREKD
;
A
#
# COMPACT_ATOMS: atom_id res chain seq x y z
N MET A 1 35.10 5.07 -20.41
CA MET A 1 33.94 5.98 -20.51
C MET A 1 32.96 5.59 -19.42
N LEU A 2 32.33 6.56 -18.74
CA LEU A 2 31.29 6.33 -17.72
C LEU A 2 29.94 5.89 -18.31
N VAL A 3 29.94 5.26 -19.49
CA VAL A 3 28.73 4.76 -20.15
C VAL A 3 29.09 3.59 -21.06
N ARG A 4 28.12 2.70 -21.30
CA ARG A 4 28.20 1.68 -22.35
C ARG A 4 27.73 2.27 -23.67
N PHE A 5 28.58 2.21 -24.69
CA PHE A 5 28.25 2.65 -26.04
C PHE A 5 27.80 1.47 -26.90
N VAL A 6 26.54 1.50 -27.31
CA VAL A 6 25.99 0.54 -28.27
C VAL A 6 25.89 1.24 -29.63
N SER A 7 26.64 0.78 -30.62
CA SER A 7 26.64 1.37 -31.97
C SER A 7 25.73 0.59 -32.90
N CYS A 8 24.66 1.23 -33.41
CA CYS A 8 23.71 0.57 -34.32
C CYS A 8 23.99 0.92 -35.79
N VAL A 9 24.32 -0.08 -36.62
CA VAL A 9 24.54 0.06 -38.08
C VAL A 9 23.40 -0.59 -38.87
N ARG A 10 22.92 0.09 -39.92
CA ARG A 10 21.94 -0.47 -40.86
C ARG A 10 22.63 -1.46 -41.80
N LEU A 11 22.53 -2.76 -41.53
CA LEU A 11 23.01 -3.79 -42.45
C LEU A 11 22.14 -3.84 -43.71
N ARG A 12 22.74 -3.53 -44.87
CA ARG A 12 22.15 -3.87 -46.18
C ARG A 12 22.25 -5.38 -46.37
N LYS A 13 21.13 -6.01 -46.69
CA LYS A 13 21.01 -7.46 -46.93
C LYS A 13 21.87 -7.84 -48.15
N SER A 14 23.05 -8.42 -47.91
CA SER A 14 23.90 -9.02 -48.95
C SER A 14 24.84 -10.06 -48.34
N ARG A 15 24.54 -11.34 -48.63
CA ARG A 15 25.36 -12.57 -48.51
C ARG A 15 26.16 -12.78 -47.20
N MET A 16 25.55 -13.51 -46.26
CA MET A 16 26.27 -14.35 -45.30
C MET A 16 25.98 -15.82 -45.62
N GLU A 17 26.89 -16.50 -46.31
CA GLU A 17 26.89 -17.96 -46.39
C GLU A 17 28.26 -18.61 -46.13
N GLN A 18 29.24 -17.87 -45.60
CA GLN A 18 30.60 -18.43 -45.45
C GLN A 18 31.26 -18.17 -44.08
N GLN A 19 30.47 -18.14 -43.00
CA GLN A 19 31.00 -18.05 -41.62
C GLN A 19 30.35 -19.02 -40.62
N ARG A 20 29.57 -20.02 -41.07
CA ARG A 20 28.93 -21.00 -40.17
C ARG A 20 29.90 -22.04 -39.58
N GLY A 21 31.04 -22.30 -40.19
CA GLY A 21 31.97 -23.34 -39.73
C GLY A 21 32.80 -22.98 -38.50
N LEU A 22 33.19 -21.71 -38.34
CA LEU A 22 34.12 -21.28 -37.28
C LEU A 22 33.42 -21.03 -35.94
N LEU A 23 32.16 -20.55 -35.97
CA LEU A 23 31.33 -20.30 -34.79
C LEU A 23 30.86 -21.58 -34.09
N LEU A 24 30.64 -22.66 -34.86
CA LEU A 24 30.28 -23.97 -34.30
C LEU A 24 31.43 -24.61 -33.52
N PHE A 25 32.69 -24.36 -33.92
CA PHE A 25 33.86 -24.94 -33.23
C PHE A 25 34.19 -24.23 -31.92
N LEU A 26 34.00 -22.90 -31.86
CA LEU A 26 34.18 -22.12 -30.63
C LEU A 26 33.03 -22.31 -29.62
N GLY A 27 31.80 -22.52 -30.10
CA GLY A 27 30.65 -22.79 -29.24
C GLY A 27 30.75 -24.11 -28.45
N VAL A 28 31.38 -25.14 -29.03
CA VAL A 28 31.55 -26.45 -28.36
C VAL A 28 32.62 -26.38 -27.26
N GLN A 29 33.65 -25.55 -27.41
CA GLN A 29 34.65 -25.37 -26.35
C GLN A 29 34.13 -24.55 -25.16
N MET A 30 33.27 -23.54 -25.41
CA MET A 30 32.66 -22.74 -24.34
C MET A 30 31.62 -23.53 -23.51
N LEU A 31 30.93 -24.50 -24.12
CA LEU A 31 29.99 -25.38 -23.41
C LEU A 31 30.70 -26.34 -22.43
N LEU A 32 31.92 -26.77 -22.74
CA LEU A 32 32.72 -27.63 -21.84
C LEU A 32 33.27 -26.86 -20.64
N VAL A 33 33.63 -25.58 -20.81
CA VAL A 33 34.05 -24.70 -19.69
C VAL A 33 32.85 -24.30 -18.82
N GLY A 34 31.68 -24.05 -19.42
CA GLY A 34 30.44 -23.78 -18.69
C GLY A 34 29.97 -24.97 -17.83
N ALA A 35 30.16 -26.21 -18.30
CA ALA A 35 29.83 -27.40 -17.53
C ALA A 35 30.75 -27.62 -16.31
N LEU A 36 32.02 -27.19 -16.40
CA LEU A 36 32.98 -27.25 -15.28
C LEU A 36 32.73 -26.14 -14.23
N LEU A 37 32.22 -24.96 -14.64
CA LEU A 37 31.86 -23.87 -13.73
C LEU A 37 30.48 -24.07 -13.07
N TYR A 38 29.54 -24.75 -13.74
CA TYR A 38 28.22 -25.07 -13.19
C TYR A 38 28.30 -26.03 -11.97
N GLN A 39 29.33 -26.86 -11.90
CA GLN A 39 29.56 -27.77 -10.76
C GLN A 39 30.08 -27.08 -9.49
N SER A 40 30.62 -25.85 -9.56
CA SER A 40 31.16 -25.15 -8.38
C SER A 40 30.16 -24.21 -7.70
N HIS A 41 29.20 -23.63 -8.43
CA HIS A 41 28.28 -22.61 -7.91
C HIS A 41 27.14 -23.18 -7.04
N HIS A 42 26.72 -24.43 -7.27
CA HIS A 42 25.62 -25.05 -6.50
C HIS A 42 25.99 -25.41 -5.05
N ARG A 43 27.26 -25.27 -4.65
CA ARG A 43 27.69 -25.56 -3.27
C ARG A 43 27.45 -24.41 -2.28
N ARG A 44 27.07 -23.21 -2.75
CA ARG A 44 26.82 -22.01 -1.90
C ARG A 44 25.35 -21.76 -1.53
N SER A 45 24.39 -22.30 -2.29
CA SER A 45 22.96 -22.04 -2.08
C SER A 45 22.33 -22.87 -0.94
N PHE A 46 22.94 -24.00 -0.55
CA PHE A 46 22.35 -24.89 0.45
C PHE A 46 22.68 -24.51 1.90
N THR A 47 23.75 -23.73 2.13
CA THR A 47 24.19 -23.32 3.48
C THR A 47 23.50 -22.07 3.99
N SER A 48 23.00 -21.17 3.13
CA SER A 48 22.21 -20.00 3.56
C SER A 48 20.76 -20.37 3.86
N PHE A 49 20.20 -21.35 3.15
CA PHE A 49 18.83 -21.83 3.35
C PHE A 49 18.62 -22.52 4.72
N LEU A 50 19.67 -23.16 5.26
CA LEU A 50 19.62 -23.83 6.57
C LEU A 50 19.77 -22.88 7.78
N ARG A 51 20.09 -21.59 7.58
CA ARG A 51 20.18 -20.60 8.68
C ARG A 51 18.85 -19.86 8.93
N SER A 52 17.89 -19.93 8.02
CA SER A 52 16.56 -19.27 8.14
C SER A 52 15.58 -19.96 9.10
N LEU A 53 15.92 -21.11 9.70
CA LEU A 53 14.99 -21.91 10.52
C LEU A 53 15.33 -21.94 12.02
N ILE A 54 16.30 -21.16 12.51
CA ILE A 54 16.67 -21.17 13.93
C ILE A 54 17.05 -19.74 14.37
N GLN A 55 16.09 -18.97 14.91
CA GLN A 55 16.19 -18.28 16.22
C GLN A 55 15.00 -17.33 16.48
N ASP A 56 14.57 -17.35 17.74
CA ASP A 56 13.39 -16.73 18.35
C ASP A 56 13.42 -15.20 18.48
N LYS A 57 12.19 -14.65 18.62
CA LYS A 57 11.72 -13.38 19.22
C LYS A 57 12.34 -13.05 20.62
N PRO A 58 11.99 -11.92 21.29
CA PRO A 58 12.02 -10.48 20.95
C PRO A 58 12.66 -9.63 22.10
N GLU A 59 12.77 -8.29 22.02
CA GLU A 59 12.57 -7.38 23.19
C GLU A 59 12.41 -5.90 22.79
N ASP A 60 11.91 -5.10 23.73
CA ASP A 60 11.08 -3.89 23.64
C ASP A 60 11.78 -2.55 23.28
N GLY A 61 10.95 -1.63 22.75
CA GLY A 61 10.83 -0.28 23.30
C GLY A 61 11.61 0.86 22.65
N GLU A 62 10.94 1.67 21.82
CA GLU A 62 11.01 3.14 21.92
C GLU A 62 9.93 3.82 21.05
N GLU A 63 9.17 4.72 21.67
CA GLU A 63 8.12 5.54 21.05
C GLU A 63 8.72 6.66 20.17
N LEU A 64 8.16 6.87 18.99
CA LEU A 64 8.49 7.99 18.09
C LEU A 64 7.43 9.10 18.21
N PRO A 65 7.77 10.31 18.67
CA PRO A 65 6.89 11.47 18.55
C PRO A 65 7.30 12.28 17.30
N PHE A 66 6.45 12.34 16.29
CA PHE A 66 6.57 13.37 15.25
C PHE A 66 5.30 14.19 15.14
N LEU A 67 5.27 15.26 15.95
CA LEU A 67 4.56 16.49 15.62
C LEU A 67 5.33 17.17 14.48
N VAL A 68 4.76 17.17 13.28
CA VAL A 68 5.25 18.02 12.17
C VAL A 68 4.82 19.46 12.45
N GLN A 69 5.73 20.25 13.04
CA GLN A 69 5.65 21.70 12.96
C GLN A 69 6.12 22.15 11.58
N VAL A 70 5.20 22.65 10.77
CA VAL A 70 5.53 23.39 9.54
C VAL A 70 5.97 24.79 9.96
N SER A 71 7.28 25.03 9.98
CA SER A 71 7.82 26.39 9.97
C SER A 71 8.52 26.62 8.63
N SER A 72 8.04 27.62 7.91
CA SER A 72 8.59 28.10 6.66
C SER A 72 9.95 28.76 6.91
N VAL A 73 11.04 28.01 6.74
CA VAL A 73 12.41 28.54 6.68
C VAL A 73 12.96 28.24 5.30
N GLY A 74 13.44 29.28 4.59
CA GLY A 74 13.93 29.17 3.21
C GLY A 74 15.05 28.13 3.10
N ILE A 75 14.80 27.09 2.32
CA ILE A 75 15.75 26.01 2.04
C ILE A 75 16.84 26.57 1.10
N PRO A 76 18.15 26.46 1.43
CA PRO A 76 19.21 26.79 0.49
C PRO A 76 19.18 25.77 -0.64
N TYR A 77 18.95 26.22 -1.88
CA TYR A 77 18.93 25.37 -3.07
C TYR A 77 20.29 24.67 -3.25
N GLN A 78 20.32 23.35 -3.07
CA GLN A 78 21.49 22.50 -3.24
C GLN A 78 21.62 22.02 -4.69
N ASP A 79 22.86 21.73 -5.12
CA ASP A 79 23.13 21.15 -6.43
C ASP A 79 23.15 19.62 -6.39
N VAL A 80 23.26 19.00 -7.55
CA VAL A 80 23.27 17.54 -7.66
C VAL A 80 24.55 16.88 -7.10
N TYR A 81 25.58 17.60 -6.70
CA TYR A 81 26.78 17.01 -6.08
C TYR A 81 26.82 17.23 -4.56
N SER A 82 25.85 17.97 -4.03
CA SER A 82 25.73 18.26 -2.60
C SER A 82 25.59 16.96 -1.81
N ASN A 83 26.41 16.80 -0.77
CA ASN A 83 26.48 15.63 0.10
C ASN A 83 26.88 14.29 -0.56
N LEU A 84 27.26 14.28 -1.84
CA LEU A 84 27.69 13.04 -2.51
C LEU A 84 28.96 12.45 -1.88
N SER A 85 29.83 13.30 -1.32
CA SER A 85 31.04 12.88 -0.59
C SER A 85 30.75 12.11 0.71
N GLN A 86 29.50 12.07 1.17
CA GLN A 86 29.10 11.25 2.32
C GLN A 86 28.98 9.76 1.95
N ILE A 87 28.88 9.43 0.66
CA ILE A 87 28.85 8.05 0.17
C ILE A 87 30.30 7.56 0.06
N HIS A 88 30.69 6.62 0.91
CA HIS A 88 32.02 6.06 0.92
C HIS A 88 31.98 4.58 1.29
N PRO A 89 32.94 3.77 0.81
CA PRO A 89 33.04 2.37 1.20
C PRO A 89 33.20 2.21 2.72
N LEU A 90 32.50 1.24 3.28
CA LEU A 90 32.69 0.81 4.66
C LEU A 90 33.88 -0.16 4.73
N ASP A 91 34.65 -0.10 5.83
CA ASP A 91 35.76 -1.05 6.09
C ASP A 91 35.20 -2.38 6.64
N ILE A 92 34.30 -2.99 5.86
CA ILE A 92 33.53 -4.19 6.18
C ILE A 92 33.52 -5.07 4.92
N SER A 93 33.47 -6.39 5.08
CA SER A 93 33.43 -7.30 3.94
C SER A 93 32.10 -7.18 3.17
N ASP A 94 32.11 -7.39 1.85
CA ASP A 94 30.90 -7.33 1.01
C ASP A 94 29.76 -8.25 1.50
N GLU A 95 30.11 -9.35 2.18
CA GLU A 95 29.17 -10.33 2.72
C GLU A 95 28.49 -9.84 4.02
N ASP A 96 29.07 -8.83 4.69
CA ASP A 96 28.59 -8.27 5.95
C ASP A 96 27.96 -6.88 5.77
N LEU A 97 27.86 -6.37 4.53
CA LEU A 97 27.21 -5.09 4.23
C LEU A 97 25.71 -5.14 4.57
N PRO A 98 25.16 -4.11 5.23
CA PRO A 98 23.73 -4.05 5.52
C PRO A 98 22.92 -3.82 4.24
N ASN A 99 21.63 -4.16 4.26
CA ASN A 99 20.73 -3.80 3.16
C ASN A 99 20.50 -2.28 3.13
N CYS A 100 20.43 -1.70 1.94
CA CYS A 100 20.14 -0.28 1.77
C CYS A 100 18.73 0.02 2.30
N PRO A 101 18.54 1.17 2.97
CA PRO A 101 17.23 1.56 3.48
C PRO A 101 16.24 1.78 2.32
N ILE A 102 14.94 1.55 2.59
CA ILE A 102 13.87 1.71 1.59
C ILE A 102 13.89 3.12 0.97
N ILE A 103 14.22 4.14 1.77
CA ILE A 103 14.44 5.52 1.35
C ILE A 103 15.89 5.86 1.66
N SER A 104 16.65 6.24 0.64
CA SER A 104 18.04 6.64 0.81
C SER A 104 18.14 7.89 1.69
N PRO A 105 19.07 7.93 2.67
CA PRO A 105 19.30 9.09 3.51
C PRO A 105 19.96 10.25 2.76
N TYR A 106 20.44 10.01 1.52
CA TYR A 106 21.12 11.01 0.70
C TYR A 106 20.18 11.78 -0.23
N ILE A 107 18.87 11.47 -0.22
CA ILE A 107 17.83 12.21 -0.95
C ILE A 107 17.56 13.53 -0.21
N ASN A 108 17.65 14.65 -0.92
CA ASN A 108 17.52 16.01 -0.33
C ASN A 108 16.35 16.81 -0.92
N GLY A 109 15.65 16.27 -1.92
CA GLY A 109 14.52 16.89 -2.58
C GLY A 109 14.92 17.79 -3.77
N PRO A 110 14.42 19.03 -3.84
CA PRO A 110 14.61 19.91 -5.00
C PRO A 110 16.09 20.21 -5.29
N LEU A 111 16.49 20.06 -6.54
CA LEU A 111 17.83 20.26 -7.07
C LEU A 111 17.87 21.44 -8.02
N LYS A 112 18.89 22.28 -7.88
CA LYS A 112 19.18 23.30 -8.89
C LYS A 112 20.03 22.71 -10.01
N VAL A 113 19.53 22.78 -11.24
CA VAL A 113 20.28 22.35 -12.43
C VAL A 113 21.37 23.37 -12.73
N LEU A 114 22.61 23.06 -12.35
CA LEU A 114 23.80 23.89 -12.54
C LEU A 114 24.82 23.15 -13.40
N ILE A 115 24.93 23.54 -14.67
CA ILE A 115 25.80 22.88 -15.64
C ILE A 115 26.95 23.81 -16.02
N PRO A 116 28.22 23.39 -15.87
CA PRO A 116 29.37 24.18 -16.32
C PRO A 116 29.35 24.44 -17.83
N GLU A 117 29.70 25.65 -18.28
CA GLU A 117 29.64 26.03 -19.70
C GLU A 117 30.59 25.19 -20.58
N ASN A 118 31.79 24.89 -20.09
CA ASN A 118 32.87 24.17 -20.77
C ASN A 118 33.10 22.77 -20.16
N LEU A 119 32.02 22.04 -19.92
CA LEU A 119 32.07 20.69 -19.36
C LEU A 119 32.77 19.70 -20.31
N THR A 120 33.78 18.98 -19.81
CA THR A 120 34.42 17.87 -20.54
C THR A 120 34.08 16.51 -19.93
N MET A 121 34.26 15.42 -20.68
CA MET A 121 33.99 14.07 -20.14
C MET A 121 34.96 13.69 -19.03
N GLU A 122 36.19 14.19 -19.06
CA GLU A 122 37.20 13.98 -18.02
C GLU A 122 36.73 14.57 -16.69
N GLN A 123 36.13 15.76 -16.71
CA GLN A 123 35.54 16.37 -15.51
C GLN A 123 34.36 15.56 -14.97
N VAL A 124 33.55 14.94 -15.84
CA VAL A 124 32.46 14.05 -15.40
C VAL A 124 33.03 12.81 -14.71
N VAL A 125 34.10 12.22 -15.26
CA VAL A 125 34.80 11.07 -14.67
C VAL A 125 35.40 11.43 -13.31
N GLU A 126 36.13 12.53 -13.23
CA GLU A 126 36.79 12.98 -12.00
C GLU A 126 35.79 13.23 -10.87
N LYS A 127 34.62 13.80 -11.18
CA LYS A 127 33.58 14.07 -10.19
C LYS A 127 32.78 12.85 -9.75
N ASN A 128 32.89 11.70 -10.44
CA ASN A 128 32.12 10.50 -10.14
C ASN A 128 33.06 9.29 -9.94
N PRO A 129 33.92 9.30 -8.91
CA PRO A 129 34.96 8.29 -8.72
C PRO A 129 34.41 6.89 -8.39
N LEU A 130 33.19 6.79 -7.85
CA LEU A 130 32.52 5.53 -7.53
C LEU A 130 31.86 4.86 -8.75
N VAL A 131 31.77 5.56 -9.88
CA VAL A 131 31.17 5.01 -11.11
C VAL A 131 32.27 4.29 -11.89
N GLU A 132 32.07 3.00 -12.08
CA GLU A 132 33.00 2.11 -12.77
C GLU A 132 32.98 2.29 -14.30
N LEU A 133 33.98 1.69 -14.95
CA LEU A 133 34.04 1.63 -16.40
C LEU A 133 32.78 0.99 -16.98
N GLY A 134 32.19 1.63 -18.00
CA GLY A 134 30.88 1.24 -18.54
C GLY A 134 29.71 1.99 -17.89
N GLY A 135 29.96 2.87 -16.93
CA GLY A 135 28.89 3.68 -16.33
C GLY A 135 28.04 2.89 -15.35
N GLN A 136 28.65 1.90 -14.72
CA GLN A 136 28.03 1.02 -13.74
C GLN A 136 28.37 1.54 -12.34
N TYR A 137 27.41 1.42 -11.44
CA TYR A 137 27.59 1.82 -10.04
C TYR A 137 26.81 0.87 -9.14
N ARG A 138 27.39 0.58 -7.98
CA ARG A 138 26.75 -0.08 -6.85
C ARG A 138 27.06 0.73 -5.57
N PRO A 139 26.10 0.87 -4.64
CA PRO A 139 26.37 1.54 -3.37
C PRO A 139 27.50 0.83 -2.63
N PRO A 140 28.55 1.54 -2.19
CA PRO A 140 29.69 0.92 -1.52
C PRO A 140 29.45 0.68 -0.02
N ASP A 141 28.33 1.16 0.50
CA ASP A 141 27.96 1.19 1.92
C ASP A 141 26.80 0.22 2.26
N CYS A 142 26.13 -0.36 1.26
CA CYS A 142 25.00 -1.26 1.48
C CYS A 142 24.64 -2.13 0.26
N TRP A 143 23.91 -3.22 0.49
CA TRP A 143 23.31 -4.07 -0.55
C TRP A 143 21.95 -3.55 -1.00
N THR A 144 21.79 -3.33 -2.31
CA THR A 144 20.54 -2.83 -2.90
C THR A 144 19.84 -3.90 -3.73
N GLU A 145 18.53 -4.04 -3.52
CA GLU A 145 17.63 -4.86 -4.35
C GLU A 145 17.09 -4.08 -5.57
N GLN A 146 17.49 -2.82 -5.75
CA GLN A 146 16.98 -1.96 -6.82
C GLN A 146 17.97 -1.91 -7.99
N HIS A 147 17.74 -2.75 -9.01
CA HIS A 147 18.61 -2.85 -10.18
C HIS A 147 17.99 -2.12 -11.38
N THR A 148 18.61 -1.01 -11.81
CA THR A 148 18.08 -0.14 -12.87
C THR A 148 19.02 0.04 -14.05
N ALA A 149 18.59 -0.36 -15.24
CA ALA A 149 19.22 0.04 -16.51
C ALA A 149 18.64 1.36 -17.02
N VAL A 150 19.48 2.30 -17.42
CA VAL A 150 19.07 3.55 -18.07
C VAL A 150 19.48 3.53 -19.54
N VAL A 151 18.50 3.42 -20.43
CA VAL A 151 18.68 3.40 -21.88
C VAL A 151 18.49 4.81 -22.45
N VAL A 152 19.55 5.36 -23.03
CA VAL A 152 19.60 6.70 -23.62
C VAL A 152 19.75 6.57 -25.14
N PRO A 153 18.67 6.71 -25.94
CA PRO A 153 18.76 6.78 -27.38
C PRO A 153 19.48 8.07 -27.79
N TYR A 154 20.52 7.95 -28.61
CA TYR A 154 21.42 9.07 -28.88
C TYR A 154 21.78 9.19 -30.37
N CYS A 155 21.77 10.43 -30.87
CA CYS A 155 22.42 10.81 -32.11
C CYS A 155 22.92 12.25 -32.00
N GLY A 156 24.07 12.57 -32.59
CA GLY A 156 24.53 13.95 -32.71
C GLY A 156 25.70 14.32 -31.77
N GLN A 157 25.68 15.56 -31.29
CA GLN A 157 26.84 16.23 -30.66
C GLN A 157 26.99 15.88 -29.17
N GLY A 158 28.23 15.65 -28.73
CA GLY A 158 28.56 15.13 -27.38
C GLY A 158 28.12 15.99 -26.20
N ARG A 159 27.78 17.27 -26.42
CA ARG A 159 27.52 18.23 -25.34
C ARG A 159 26.32 17.86 -24.47
N GLN A 160 25.15 17.59 -25.05
CA GLN A 160 23.97 17.22 -24.27
C GLN A 160 24.20 15.93 -23.48
N LEU A 161 24.90 14.96 -24.07
CA LEU A 161 25.26 13.73 -23.38
C LEU A 161 26.20 14.00 -22.19
N GLN A 162 27.22 14.86 -22.37
CA GLN A 162 28.11 15.28 -21.26
C GLN A 162 27.31 15.91 -20.11
N GLN A 163 26.40 16.83 -20.44
CA GLN A 163 25.56 17.52 -19.46
C GLN A 163 24.60 16.56 -18.74
N LEU A 164 24.01 15.62 -19.48
CA LEU A 164 23.18 14.55 -18.90
C LEU A 164 23.99 13.71 -17.92
N LEU A 165 25.15 13.19 -18.33
CA LEU A 165 25.94 12.31 -17.47
C LEU A 165 26.47 13.02 -16.23
N PHE A 166 26.87 14.29 -16.37
CA PHE A 166 27.25 15.14 -15.25
C PHE A 166 26.15 15.28 -14.21
N HIS A 167 24.89 15.35 -14.63
CA HIS A 167 23.76 15.51 -13.72
C HIS A 167 23.21 14.18 -13.23
N LEU A 168 23.12 13.18 -14.11
CA LEU A 168 22.42 11.92 -13.86
C LEU A 168 23.22 10.97 -12.97
N HIS A 169 24.54 10.86 -13.14
CA HIS A 169 25.35 9.98 -12.29
C HIS A 169 25.21 10.28 -10.80
N PRO A 170 25.46 11.51 -10.32
CA PRO A 170 25.34 11.81 -8.90
C PRO A 170 23.87 11.74 -8.43
N PHE A 171 22.91 12.06 -9.30
CA PHE A 171 21.48 11.90 -9.03
C PHE A 171 21.11 10.44 -8.71
N LEU A 172 21.60 9.47 -9.50
CA LEU A 172 21.32 8.04 -9.29
C LEU A 172 22.10 7.47 -8.10
N GLN A 173 23.34 7.91 -7.88
CA GLN A 173 24.17 7.48 -6.74
C GLN A 173 23.49 7.82 -5.40
N ARG A 174 22.94 9.03 -5.26
CA ARG A 174 22.19 9.44 -4.05
C ARG A 174 20.94 8.62 -3.78
N GLN A 175 20.41 7.91 -4.78
CA GLN A 175 19.25 7.03 -4.59
C GLN A 175 19.65 5.61 -4.14
N GLN A 176 20.94 5.33 -3.94
CA GLN A 176 21.48 4.02 -3.56
C GLN A 176 21.01 2.88 -4.49
N LEU A 177 21.02 3.15 -5.80
CA LEU A 177 20.67 2.19 -6.83
C LEU A 177 21.90 1.43 -7.29
N HIS A 178 21.73 0.17 -7.69
CA HIS A 178 22.67 -0.50 -8.58
C HIS A 178 22.18 -0.21 -9.99
N TYR A 179 22.98 0.51 -10.77
CA TYR A 179 22.55 0.97 -12.08
C TYR A 179 23.65 0.88 -13.13
N ALA A 180 23.24 0.89 -14.39
CA ALA A 180 24.14 1.13 -15.53
C ALA A 180 23.47 2.03 -16.58
N VAL A 181 24.29 2.86 -17.25
CA VAL A 181 23.83 3.78 -18.30
C VAL A 181 24.27 3.27 -19.69
N TYR A 182 23.27 2.98 -20.52
CA TYR A 182 23.39 2.46 -21.88
C TYR A 182 23.10 3.57 -22.89
N VAL A 183 24.14 4.11 -23.52
CA VAL A 183 24.02 5.10 -24.59
C VAL A 183 23.98 4.38 -25.93
N VAL A 184 22.81 4.42 -26.59
CA VAL A 184 22.58 3.74 -27.87
C VAL A 184 22.73 4.73 -29.01
N ASN A 185 23.91 4.72 -29.62
CA ASN A 185 24.31 5.66 -30.65
C ASN A 185 23.89 5.21 -32.05
N GLN A 186 23.14 6.06 -32.77
CA GLN A 186 22.85 5.88 -34.19
C GLN A 186 23.99 6.43 -35.05
N VAL A 187 24.70 5.55 -35.75
CA VAL A 187 25.94 5.91 -36.48
C VAL A 187 25.67 6.40 -37.92
N ASN A 188 24.46 6.22 -38.46
CA ASN A 188 24.17 6.52 -39.86
C ASN A 188 23.49 7.89 -40.06
N ASN A 189 23.64 8.47 -41.26
CA ASN A 189 22.92 9.70 -41.67
C ASN A 189 21.44 9.46 -42.02
N SER A 190 20.83 8.37 -41.53
CA SER A 190 19.39 8.19 -41.67
C SER A 190 18.66 9.09 -40.66
N PRO A 191 17.37 9.42 -40.87
CA PRO A 191 16.59 10.09 -39.84
C PRO A 191 16.70 9.35 -38.51
N PHE A 192 16.68 10.09 -37.41
CA PHE A 192 16.76 9.49 -36.07
C PHE A 192 15.59 8.53 -35.83
N ASN A 193 15.85 7.37 -35.22
CA ASN A 193 14.82 6.39 -34.89
C ASN A 193 14.93 6.03 -33.41
N ARG A 194 14.30 6.86 -32.58
CA ARG A 194 14.31 6.72 -31.12
C ARG A 194 13.82 5.35 -30.66
N GLY A 195 12.63 4.93 -31.09
CA GLY A 195 12.03 3.65 -30.69
C GLY A 195 12.90 2.43 -31.03
N LYS A 196 13.56 2.45 -32.20
CA LYS A 196 14.49 1.37 -32.57
C LYS A 196 15.73 1.33 -31.70
N LEU A 197 16.29 2.49 -31.33
CA LEU A 197 17.44 2.56 -30.43
C LEU A 197 17.06 2.12 -29.01
N CYS A 198 15.85 2.47 -28.53
CA CYS A 198 15.33 1.95 -27.27
C CYS A 198 15.23 0.42 -27.28
N ASN A 199 14.72 -0.19 -28.36
CA ASN A 199 14.70 -1.65 -28.51
C ASN A 199 16.09 -2.29 -28.46
N VAL A 200 17.06 -1.67 -29.13
CA VAL A 200 18.45 -2.15 -29.11
C VAL A 200 19.05 -2.02 -27.71
N GLY A 201 18.88 -0.87 -27.04
CA GLY A 201 19.39 -0.68 -25.69
C GLY A 201 18.77 -1.62 -24.67
N PHE A 202 17.47 -1.86 -24.77
CA PHE A 202 16.80 -2.88 -23.96
C PHE A 202 17.45 -4.25 -24.16
N TRP A 203 17.60 -4.67 -25.43
CA TRP A 203 18.17 -5.98 -25.74
C TRP A 203 19.59 -6.12 -25.21
N GLU A 204 20.47 -5.15 -25.46
CA GLU A 204 21.86 -5.20 -24.97
C GLU A 204 21.94 -5.16 -23.44
N ALA A 205 21.11 -4.37 -22.77
CA ALA A 205 21.10 -4.31 -21.30
C ALA A 205 20.74 -5.67 -20.67
N MET A 206 19.73 -6.36 -21.22
CA MET A 206 19.29 -7.69 -20.74
C MET A 206 20.32 -8.79 -21.00
N GLN A 207 21.30 -8.58 -21.90
CA GLN A 207 22.35 -9.56 -22.17
C GLN A 207 23.49 -9.51 -21.15
N GLU A 208 23.59 -8.42 -20.38
CA GLU A 208 24.71 -8.18 -19.46
C GLU A 208 24.36 -8.49 -18.01
N GLU A 209 23.15 -8.11 -17.59
CA GLU A 209 22.72 -8.23 -16.19
C GLU A 209 21.19 -8.35 -16.12
N ASP A 210 20.70 -9.02 -15.07
CA ASP A 210 19.28 -9.24 -14.83
C ASP A 210 18.65 -7.98 -14.19
N TRP A 211 18.49 -6.91 -14.97
CA TRP A 211 17.92 -5.66 -14.49
C TRP A 211 16.42 -5.77 -14.18
N ASP A 212 15.99 -5.35 -12.99
CA ASP A 212 14.58 -5.31 -12.59
C ASP A 212 13.79 -4.18 -13.27
N CYS A 213 14.48 -3.10 -13.60
CA CYS A 213 13.89 -1.88 -14.13
C CYS A 213 14.67 -1.32 -15.31
N VAL A 214 13.94 -0.84 -16.33
CA VAL A 214 14.52 -0.17 -17.49
C VAL A 214 13.90 1.21 -17.65
N PHE A 215 14.73 2.25 -17.51
CA PHE A 215 14.37 3.63 -17.81
C PHE A 215 14.74 3.95 -19.26
N PHE A 216 13.77 4.45 -20.03
CA PHE A 216 14.00 5.06 -21.34
C PHE A 216 14.08 6.57 -21.14
N HIS A 217 15.23 7.14 -21.46
CA HIS A 217 15.56 8.49 -21.02
C HIS A 217 16.06 9.35 -22.18
N ASP A 218 15.37 10.45 -22.45
CA ASP A 218 15.82 11.41 -23.46
C ASP A 218 17.13 12.09 -23.03
N VAL A 219 18.04 12.31 -23.99
CA VAL A 219 19.38 12.85 -23.69
C VAL A 219 19.34 14.29 -23.16
N ASN A 220 18.26 15.02 -23.39
CA ASN A 220 18.14 16.45 -23.11
C ASN A 220 17.26 16.79 -21.89
N LEU A 221 16.83 15.80 -21.10
CA LEU A 221 15.98 16.04 -19.92
C LEU A 221 16.76 15.81 -18.63
N LEU A 222 16.79 16.78 -17.72
CA LEU A 222 17.49 16.67 -16.42
C LEU A 222 16.49 16.72 -15.26
N PRO A 223 16.44 15.72 -14.35
CA PRO A 223 15.51 15.75 -13.22
C PRO A 223 15.86 16.86 -12.21
N GLU A 224 14.83 17.54 -11.69
CA GLU A 224 14.96 18.69 -10.76
C GLU A 224 14.69 18.32 -9.30
N ASP A 225 14.38 17.07 -8.97
CA ASP A 225 14.11 16.64 -7.59
C ASP A 225 14.47 15.15 -7.43
N ASP A 226 15.33 14.81 -6.46
CA ASP A 226 15.76 13.43 -6.24
C ASP A 226 14.77 12.57 -5.44
N CYS A 227 13.62 13.12 -5.02
CA CYS A 227 12.46 12.34 -4.62
C CYS A 227 11.82 11.61 -5.81
N ASN A 228 12.13 12.02 -7.04
CA ASN A 228 11.74 11.31 -8.26
C ASN A 228 12.66 10.10 -8.49
N ARG A 229 12.35 9.00 -7.82
CA ARG A 229 13.20 7.80 -7.77
C ARG A 229 13.22 7.04 -9.08
N TYR A 230 14.40 6.58 -9.49
CA TYR A 230 14.63 5.79 -10.70
C TYR A 230 14.50 4.29 -10.41
N VAL A 231 13.32 3.89 -9.94
CA VAL A 231 12.94 2.51 -9.61
C VAL A 231 11.62 2.14 -10.28
N CYS A 232 11.39 0.86 -10.53
CA CYS A 232 10.15 0.37 -11.12
C CYS A 232 9.20 -0.20 -10.08
N ASP A 233 7.99 0.34 -10.01
CA ASP A 233 6.89 -0.24 -9.25
C ASP A 233 6.13 -1.30 -10.09
N VAL A 234 5.03 -1.84 -9.56
CA VAL A 234 4.14 -2.82 -10.20
C VAL A 234 3.57 -2.27 -11.52
N PHE A 235 3.46 -0.96 -11.66
CA PHE A 235 2.96 -0.29 -12.86
C PHE A 235 4.09 0.41 -13.65
N PRO A 236 4.02 0.45 -15.00
CA PRO A 236 4.81 1.39 -15.80
C PRO A 236 4.78 2.80 -15.22
N ALA A 237 5.92 3.48 -15.14
CA ALA A 237 6.00 4.81 -14.56
C ALA A 237 6.36 5.85 -15.63
N HIS A 238 5.63 6.95 -15.72
CA HIS A 238 6.06 8.13 -16.48
C HIS A 238 6.54 9.17 -15.48
N VAL A 239 7.84 9.42 -15.45
CA VAL A 239 8.49 10.22 -14.41
C VAL A 239 8.67 11.68 -14.80
N SER A 240 8.79 11.99 -16.09
CA SER A 240 8.88 13.36 -16.61
C SER A 240 7.50 14.01 -16.81
N VAL A 241 6.74 14.15 -15.72
CA VAL A 241 5.36 14.67 -15.76
C VAL A 241 5.27 16.19 -15.87
N ALA A 242 6.32 16.92 -15.46
CA ALA A 242 6.35 18.37 -15.43
C ALA A 242 7.67 18.89 -16.05
N ILE A 243 7.69 19.11 -17.37
CA ILE A 243 8.87 19.63 -18.07
C ILE A 243 8.76 21.15 -18.20
N ASP A 244 9.85 21.87 -17.95
CA ASP A 244 9.93 23.34 -18.02
C ASP A 244 9.47 23.94 -19.37
N LYS A 245 9.80 23.30 -20.50
CA LYS A 245 9.33 23.64 -21.85
C LYS A 245 7.80 23.69 -21.95
N PHE A 246 7.11 22.88 -21.15
CA PHE A 246 5.65 22.85 -21.07
C PHE A 246 5.12 23.62 -19.85
N ASN A 247 5.91 24.56 -19.32
CA ASN A 247 5.60 25.35 -18.13
C ASN A 247 5.23 24.46 -16.92
N TYR A 248 5.97 23.36 -16.75
CA TYR A 248 5.77 22.35 -15.70
C TYR A 248 4.35 21.75 -15.67
N LYS A 249 3.69 21.70 -16.82
CA LYS A 249 2.38 21.08 -16.98
C LYS A 249 2.46 19.87 -17.88
N LEU A 250 1.72 18.84 -17.51
CA LEU A 250 1.57 17.67 -18.36
C LEU A 250 0.79 18.05 -19.63
N PRO A 251 1.31 17.79 -20.85
CA PRO A 251 0.65 18.21 -22.09
C PRO A 251 -0.77 17.66 -22.24
N TYR A 252 -0.99 16.39 -21.90
CA TYR A 252 -2.30 15.73 -21.84
C TYR A 252 -2.20 14.41 -21.05
N GLN A 253 -3.32 13.90 -20.56
CA GLN A 253 -3.38 12.74 -19.64
C GLN A 253 -2.70 11.46 -20.19
N GLY A 254 -2.77 11.24 -21.51
CA GLY A 254 -2.17 10.09 -22.18
C GLY A 254 -0.71 10.27 -22.63
N TYR A 255 -0.06 11.39 -22.30
CA TYR A 255 1.30 11.71 -22.76
C TYR A 255 2.34 10.79 -22.08
N LEU A 256 3.16 10.10 -22.88
CA LEU A 256 4.24 9.20 -22.44
C LEU A 256 5.50 9.47 -23.27
N GLY A 257 6.04 10.68 -23.17
CA GLY A 257 7.28 11.08 -23.83
C GLY A 257 8.28 11.63 -22.82
N GLY A 258 9.54 11.78 -23.21
CA GLY A 258 10.60 12.18 -22.29
C GLY A 258 11.22 10.98 -21.57
N VAL A 259 10.94 10.86 -20.27
CA VAL A 259 11.51 9.84 -19.38
C VAL A 259 10.41 8.98 -18.77
N PHE A 260 10.52 7.68 -18.96
CA PHE A 260 9.61 6.69 -18.38
C PHE A 260 10.30 5.36 -18.12
N ALA A 261 9.69 4.55 -17.26
CA ALA A 261 10.25 3.30 -16.79
C ALA A 261 9.29 2.13 -16.97
N LEU A 262 9.86 0.99 -17.31
CA LEU A 262 9.16 -0.28 -17.50
C LEU A 262 10.00 -1.38 -16.87
N ARG A 263 9.35 -2.31 -16.16
CA ARG A 263 9.96 -3.61 -15.87
C ARG A 263 10.18 -4.36 -17.18
N PRO A 264 11.19 -5.25 -17.30
CA PRO A 264 11.38 -6.06 -18.50
C PRO A 264 10.11 -6.79 -18.94
N ILE A 265 9.34 -7.32 -17.98
CA ILE A 265 8.06 -7.97 -18.25
C ILE A 265 7.02 -7.03 -18.90
N HIS A 266 6.97 -5.76 -18.51
CA HIS A 266 6.08 -4.77 -19.13
C HIS A 266 6.51 -4.49 -20.56
N TYR A 267 7.83 -4.35 -20.79
CA TYR A 267 8.39 -4.06 -22.10
C TYR A 267 8.16 -5.18 -23.12
N LEU A 268 8.35 -6.43 -22.68
CA LEU A 268 8.08 -7.62 -23.50
C LEU A 268 6.58 -7.76 -23.81
N ARG A 269 5.71 -7.49 -22.83
CA ARG A 269 4.24 -7.55 -22.99
C ARG A 269 3.71 -6.59 -24.06
N ILE A 270 4.34 -5.43 -24.22
CA ILE A 270 3.95 -4.44 -25.25
C ILE A 270 4.70 -4.62 -26.58
N ASN A 271 5.51 -5.69 -26.70
CA ASN A 271 6.36 -5.96 -27.85
C ASN A 271 7.29 -4.77 -28.19
N GLY A 272 7.86 -4.16 -27.15
CA GLY A 272 8.76 -3.02 -27.23
C GLY A 272 8.20 -1.82 -28.00
N PHE A 273 9.11 -0.98 -28.47
CA PHE A 273 8.79 0.18 -29.31
C PHE A 273 8.54 -0.20 -30.78
N PRO A 274 7.75 0.58 -31.52
CA PRO A 274 7.68 0.44 -32.96
C PRO A 274 9.03 0.79 -33.63
N ASN A 275 9.49 -0.05 -34.54
CA ASN A 275 10.74 0.15 -35.28
C ASN A 275 10.59 1.00 -36.56
N THR A 276 9.36 1.41 -36.90
CA THR A 276 9.01 1.98 -38.20
C THR A 276 8.95 3.50 -38.24
N TYR A 277 9.03 4.17 -37.08
CA TYR A 277 9.02 5.63 -37.00
C TYR A 277 10.42 6.18 -37.23
N TRP A 278 10.56 7.02 -38.26
CA TRP A 278 11.79 7.67 -38.65
C TRP A 278 11.56 9.19 -38.62
N GLY A 279 12.31 9.91 -37.79
CA GLY A 279 12.03 11.30 -37.42
C GLY A 279 11.47 11.41 -35.99
N TRP A 280 11.05 12.62 -35.61
CA TRP A 280 10.62 12.96 -34.25
C TRP A 280 9.08 12.85 -34.07
N ASP A 281 8.64 12.63 -32.83
CA ASP A 281 7.30 12.91 -32.28
C ASP A 281 6.09 12.04 -32.68
N GLN A 282 6.23 10.71 -32.81
CA GLN A 282 5.03 9.85 -32.97
C GLN A 282 5.12 8.48 -32.30
N GLU A 283 6.33 7.99 -32.03
CA GLU A 283 6.54 6.71 -31.36
C GLU A 283 6.06 6.71 -29.92
N ASP A 284 6.15 7.85 -29.23
CA ASP A 284 5.67 8.03 -27.85
C ASP A 284 4.15 7.85 -27.72
N ASN A 285 3.40 8.27 -28.75
CA ASN A 285 1.95 8.03 -28.79
C ASN A 285 1.63 6.55 -28.98
N GLU A 286 2.42 5.83 -29.78
CA GLU A 286 2.21 4.41 -30.00
C GLU A 286 2.60 3.59 -28.77
N ILE A 287 3.73 3.89 -28.12
CA ILE A 287 4.11 3.18 -26.89
C ILE A 287 3.07 3.44 -25.78
N ALA A 288 2.55 4.67 -25.65
CA ALA A 288 1.43 4.97 -24.75
C ALA A 288 0.18 4.13 -25.08
N ALA A 289 -0.16 4.02 -26.37
CA ALA A 289 -1.28 3.21 -26.82
C ALA A 289 -1.06 1.73 -26.52
N ARG A 290 0.14 1.19 -26.73
CA ARG A 290 0.48 -0.22 -26.45
C ARG A 290 0.38 -0.52 -24.95
N VAL A 291 0.91 0.35 -24.09
CA VAL A 291 0.76 0.24 -22.63
C VAL A 291 -0.72 0.21 -22.26
N LYS A 292 -1.52 1.15 -22.77
CA LYS A 292 -2.96 1.20 -22.51
C LYS A 292 -3.72 -0.04 -23.02
N LEU A 293 -3.43 -0.49 -24.25
CA LEU A 293 -4.08 -1.65 -24.88
C LEU A 293 -3.71 -2.96 -24.19
N SER A 294 -2.53 -3.05 -23.58
CA SER A 294 -2.12 -4.20 -22.78
C SER A 294 -2.84 -4.32 -21.43
N GLY A 295 -3.66 -3.33 -21.08
CA GLY A 295 -4.41 -3.26 -19.82
C GLY A 295 -3.57 -2.77 -18.63
N MET A 296 -2.38 -2.22 -18.87
CA MET A 296 -1.53 -1.66 -17.81
C MET A 296 -1.94 -0.22 -17.50
N LEU A 297 -1.91 0.13 -16.21
CA LEU A 297 -2.08 1.50 -15.73
C LEU A 297 -0.72 2.20 -15.68
N LEU A 298 -0.70 3.50 -15.95
CA LEU A 298 0.51 4.31 -15.89
C LEU A 298 0.58 5.04 -14.55
N SER A 299 1.63 4.78 -13.78
CA SER A 299 1.97 5.51 -12.56
C SER A 299 2.68 6.82 -12.89
N ARG A 300 2.46 7.85 -12.09
CA ARG A 300 3.03 9.19 -12.26
C ARG A 300 3.38 9.76 -10.88
N PRO A 301 4.60 10.29 -10.67
CA PRO A 301 4.93 10.99 -9.45
C PRO A 301 4.14 12.29 -9.35
N HIS A 302 4.06 12.85 -8.14
CA HIS A 302 3.46 14.17 -7.93
C HIS A 302 4.18 15.23 -8.77
N LEU A 303 3.44 16.21 -9.30
CA LEU A 303 3.98 17.26 -10.20
C LEU A 303 5.12 18.08 -9.57
N LEU A 304 5.21 18.11 -8.24
CA LEU A 304 6.30 18.78 -7.52
C LEU A 304 7.63 18.03 -7.66
N PHE A 305 7.60 16.70 -7.65
CA PHE A 305 8.80 15.85 -7.68
C PHE A 305 9.18 15.46 -9.11
N GLY A 306 8.20 15.22 -9.99
CA GLY A 306 8.46 14.81 -11.38
C GLY A 306 8.82 15.95 -12.33
N ARG A 307 9.58 16.95 -11.83
CA ARG A 307 10.02 18.12 -12.59
C ARG A 307 11.30 17.82 -13.37
N TYR A 308 11.36 18.29 -14.60
CA TYR A 308 12.54 18.15 -15.47
C TYR A 308 12.84 19.47 -16.20
N HIS A 309 14.13 19.77 -16.29
CA HIS A 309 14.68 20.85 -17.10
C HIS A 309 15.07 20.30 -18.48
N MET A 310 14.59 20.94 -19.56
CA MET A 310 14.99 20.60 -20.91
C MET A 310 16.19 21.45 -21.36
N LEU A 311 17.29 20.78 -21.73
CA LEU A 311 18.46 21.43 -22.32
C LEU A 311 18.09 22.04 -23.69
N GLU A 312 18.44 23.31 -23.90
CA GLU A 312 18.18 24.02 -25.15
C GLU A 312 18.88 23.34 -26.35
N GLU A 313 18.15 23.19 -27.46
CA GLU A 313 18.67 22.63 -28.71
C GLU A 313 19.38 23.72 -29.53
N GLY A 314 20.65 23.49 -29.88
CA GLY A 314 21.29 24.22 -30.97
C GLY A 314 20.63 23.90 -32.31
N GLN A 315 20.33 24.94 -33.10
CA GLN A 315 19.62 24.93 -34.39
C GLN A 315 19.87 23.69 -35.28
N TYR A 316 18.86 22.82 -35.43
CA TYR A 316 18.69 21.95 -36.60
C TYR A 316 17.48 22.42 -37.45
N PRO A 317 17.48 22.23 -38.78
CA PRO A 317 16.59 22.94 -39.69
C PRO A 317 15.13 22.43 -39.63
N SER A 318 14.21 23.38 -39.44
CA SER A 318 12.75 23.31 -39.65
C SER A 318 11.91 22.47 -38.67
N HIS A 319 11.60 23.08 -37.53
CA HIS A 319 10.28 22.94 -36.89
C HIS A 319 9.18 23.33 -37.89
N LYS A 320 8.50 22.35 -38.48
CA LYS A 320 7.12 22.55 -38.92
C LYS A 320 6.22 22.04 -37.80
N GLN A 321 5.71 22.96 -36.99
CA GLN A 321 4.57 22.68 -36.11
C GLN A 321 3.40 22.15 -36.92
N SER A 322 2.66 21.19 -36.36
CA SER A 322 1.36 20.73 -36.88
C SER A 322 0.48 20.28 -35.71
N PRO A 323 -0.86 20.42 -35.82
CA PRO A 323 -1.66 21.08 -34.79
C PRO A 323 -2.39 20.13 -33.84
N GLN A 324 -2.98 20.75 -32.81
CA GLN A 324 -3.92 20.16 -31.85
C GLN A 324 -4.97 19.25 -32.51
N ARG A 325 -5.30 18.15 -31.81
CA ARG A 325 -6.20 17.08 -32.24
C ARG A 325 -7.64 17.60 -32.35
N GLY A 326 -8.11 17.82 -33.58
CA GLY A 326 -9.53 17.91 -33.92
C GLY A 326 -10.22 16.54 -33.81
N THR A 327 -11.49 16.57 -33.40
CA THR A 327 -12.42 15.45 -33.31
C THR A 327 -12.61 14.70 -34.65
N PRO A 328 -12.75 13.36 -34.66
CA PRO A 328 -13.01 12.64 -35.91
C PRO A 328 -14.51 12.54 -36.19
N GLU A 329 -15.01 13.34 -37.12
CA GLU A 329 -16.17 12.98 -37.95
C GLU A 329 -15.69 12.39 -39.28
N GLY A 330 -16.35 11.31 -39.70
CA GLY A 330 -15.84 10.40 -40.73
C GLY A 330 -15.88 10.91 -42.17
N ARG A 331 -15.02 10.32 -43.00
CA ARG A 331 -15.34 9.97 -44.39
C ARG A 331 -14.42 8.86 -44.90
N LEU A 332 -15.04 7.75 -45.27
CA LEU A 332 -14.49 6.71 -46.13
C LEU A 332 -14.23 7.30 -47.53
N SER A 333 -13.02 7.14 -48.04
CA SER A 333 -12.75 7.11 -49.47
C SER A 333 -11.69 6.06 -49.78
N GLY A 334 -12.02 5.19 -50.73
CA GLY A 334 -11.35 3.94 -51.01
C GLY A 334 -9.93 4.09 -51.55
N GLY A 335 -9.03 3.30 -50.97
CA GLY A 335 -7.75 2.92 -51.53
C GLY A 335 -7.47 1.49 -51.09
N THR A 336 -7.29 0.59 -52.05
CA THR A 336 -7.07 -0.85 -51.90
C THR A 336 -6.18 -1.20 -50.70
N ARG A 337 -6.77 -1.75 -49.64
CA ARG A 337 -6.06 -2.40 -48.51
C ARG A 337 -5.26 -3.57 -49.07
N LYS A 338 -3.97 -3.36 -49.35
CA LYS A 338 -3.00 -4.44 -49.23
C LYS A 338 -2.96 -4.79 -47.74
N ARG A 339 -3.67 -5.87 -47.37
CA ARG A 339 -3.50 -6.53 -46.08
C ARG A 339 -2.03 -6.92 -45.98
N CYS A 340 -1.26 -6.20 -45.18
CA CYS A 340 -0.02 -6.75 -44.66
C CYS A 340 -0.42 -7.89 -43.72
N ALA A 341 -0.29 -9.11 -44.23
CA ALA A 341 -0.25 -10.29 -43.38
C ALA A 341 0.94 -10.13 -42.45
N PHE A 342 0.66 -9.83 -41.18
CA PHE A 342 1.64 -9.96 -40.12
C PHE A 342 2.03 -11.43 -40.04
N TYR A 343 3.24 -11.77 -40.46
CA TYR A 343 3.87 -13.02 -40.01
C TYR A 343 4.25 -12.82 -38.55
N ASN A 344 3.24 -12.88 -37.67
CA ASN A 344 3.43 -13.14 -36.26
C ASN A 344 3.98 -14.56 -36.13
N CYS A 345 5.23 -14.71 -35.70
CA CYS A 345 5.58 -15.91 -34.94
C CYS A 345 5.01 -15.74 -33.53
N CYS A 346 3.70 -15.94 -33.38
CA CYS A 346 3.04 -15.95 -32.08
C CYS A 346 2.78 -17.40 -31.66
N CYS A 347 3.46 -17.84 -30.60
CA CYS A 347 2.98 -18.97 -29.82
C CYS A 347 1.72 -18.51 -29.05
N CYS A 348 0.57 -19.11 -29.37
CA CYS A 348 -0.71 -18.84 -28.74
C CYS A 348 -0.99 -19.93 -27.71
N LEU A 349 -1.26 -19.54 -26.47
CA LEU A 349 -1.73 -20.39 -25.39
C LEU A 349 -3.23 -20.15 -25.20
N CYS A 350 -3.99 -21.22 -25.17
CA CYS A 350 -5.42 -21.24 -24.94
C CYS A 350 -5.73 -22.18 -23.76
N CYS A 351 -6.73 -21.83 -22.97
CA CYS A 351 -7.29 -22.70 -21.95
C CYS A 351 -8.72 -23.09 -22.39
N GLY A 352 -9.03 -24.38 -22.39
CA GLY A 352 -10.34 -24.92 -22.76
C GLY A 352 -10.95 -25.72 -21.62
N GLU A 353 -12.27 -25.83 -21.60
CA GLU A 353 -12.99 -26.69 -20.67
C GLU A 353 -13.08 -28.12 -21.23
N LYS A 354 -13.03 -29.13 -20.36
CA LYS A 354 -13.06 -30.54 -20.76
C LYS A 354 -14.30 -30.84 -21.62
N GLY A 355 -14.06 -31.34 -22.83
CA GLY A 355 -15.10 -31.67 -23.81
C GLY A 355 -15.30 -30.64 -24.93
N ALA A 356 -14.65 -29.46 -24.83
CA ALA A 356 -14.68 -28.45 -25.88
C ALA A 356 -13.87 -28.86 -27.13
N ASP A 357 -14.44 -28.65 -28.32
CA ASP A 357 -13.74 -28.76 -29.59
C ASP A 357 -12.92 -27.48 -29.84
N ILE A 358 -11.60 -27.62 -29.83
CA ILE A 358 -10.62 -26.54 -29.98
C ILE A 358 -10.79 -25.77 -31.30
N THR A 359 -11.44 -26.37 -32.30
CA THR A 359 -11.64 -25.76 -33.62
C THR A 359 -12.94 -24.95 -33.74
N HIS A 360 -13.97 -25.31 -32.98
CA HIS A 360 -15.30 -24.70 -33.09
C HIS A 360 -15.71 -23.92 -31.83
N ASP A 361 -15.27 -24.38 -30.66
CA ASP A 361 -15.62 -23.80 -29.38
C ASP A 361 -14.61 -22.72 -28.96
N PRO A 362 -15.09 -21.55 -28.52
CA PRO A 362 -14.19 -20.49 -28.06
C PRO A 362 -13.52 -20.89 -26.73
N PRO A 363 -12.19 -20.67 -26.58
CA PRO A 363 -11.49 -20.99 -25.34
C PRO A 363 -11.97 -20.12 -24.18
N VAL A 364 -11.80 -20.62 -22.95
CA VAL A 364 -12.13 -19.88 -21.73
C VAL A 364 -11.11 -18.79 -21.40
N ALA A 365 -9.86 -18.95 -21.83
CA ALA A 365 -8.80 -17.94 -21.75
C ALA A 365 -7.85 -18.08 -22.94
N THR A 366 -7.32 -16.96 -23.46
CA THR A 366 -6.34 -16.99 -24.56
C THR A 366 -5.46 -15.75 -24.53
N ASN A 367 -4.19 -15.89 -24.92
CA ASN A 367 -3.29 -14.77 -25.17
C ASN A 367 -3.29 -14.32 -26.65
N LYS A 368 -4.16 -14.90 -27.49
CA LYS A 368 -4.29 -14.60 -28.92
C LYS A 368 -5.14 -13.34 -29.15
N PRO A 369 -4.60 -12.24 -29.70
CA PRO A 369 -5.25 -10.92 -29.73
C PRO A 369 -6.60 -10.82 -30.46
N GLU A 370 -6.94 -11.80 -31.30
CA GLU A 370 -8.16 -11.80 -32.13
C GLU A 370 -9.09 -13.00 -31.88
N GLN A 371 -8.77 -13.87 -30.92
CA GLN A 371 -9.56 -15.07 -30.65
C GLN A 371 -10.80 -14.73 -29.82
N LYS A 372 -11.97 -15.17 -30.26
CA LYS A 372 -13.20 -15.05 -29.47
C LYS A 372 -13.11 -15.93 -28.23
N LEU A 373 -13.40 -15.35 -27.08
CA LEU A 373 -13.48 -16.04 -25.79
C LEU A 373 -14.91 -16.50 -25.52
N HIS A 374 -15.03 -17.54 -24.71
CA HIS A 374 -16.32 -17.99 -24.18
C HIS A 374 -17.00 -16.84 -23.43
N GLU A 375 -18.29 -16.58 -23.70
CA GLU A 375 -18.98 -15.37 -23.23
C GLU A 375 -18.95 -15.22 -21.71
N ARG A 376 -19.09 -16.34 -20.99
CA ARG A 376 -19.08 -16.41 -19.53
C ARG A 376 -17.74 -16.04 -18.87
N THR A 377 -16.62 -16.27 -19.55
CA THR A 377 -15.28 -16.06 -18.98
C THR A 377 -14.60 -14.80 -19.50
N ARG A 378 -15.22 -14.14 -20.49
CA ARG A 378 -14.74 -12.90 -21.10
C ARG A 378 -14.51 -11.81 -20.06
N GLY A 379 -13.28 -11.32 -19.96
CA GLY A 379 -12.89 -10.28 -19.01
C GLY A 379 -12.67 -10.76 -17.57
N ARG A 380 -12.81 -12.08 -17.30
CA ARG A 380 -12.58 -12.69 -15.98
C ARG A 380 -11.38 -13.64 -15.97
N PHE A 381 -11.19 -14.42 -17.03
CA PHE A 381 -10.09 -15.40 -17.11
C PHE A 381 -8.92 -14.82 -17.91
N PHE A 382 -7.73 -14.84 -17.33
CA PHE A 382 -6.51 -14.26 -17.91
C PHE A 382 -5.33 -15.23 -17.81
N LEU A 383 -4.67 -15.50 -18.93
CA LEU A 383 -3.39 -16.19 -18.92
C LEU A 383 -2.28 -15.17 -18.62
N LEU A 384 -1.66 -15.30 -17.46
CA LEU A 384 -0.55 -14.45 -17.00
C LEU A 384 0.82 -15.06 -17.35
N GLY A 385 0.88 -16.39 -17.45
CA GLY A 385 2.11 -17.11 -17.73
C GLY A 385 2.56 -16.99 -19.19
N ASP A 386 3.88 -17.03 -19.39
CA ASP A 386 4.53 -17.08 -20.68
C ASP A 386 5.04 -18.50 -21.01
N PHE A 387 4.68 -18.98 -22.21
CA PHE A 387 5.11 -20.27 -22.72
C PHE A 387 6.63 -20.39 -22.83
N TRP A 388 7.35 -19.29 -23.15
CA TRP A 388 8.81 -19.32 -23.28
C TRP A 388 9.53 -19.52 -21.94
N THR A 389 8.89 -19.15 -20.84
CA THR A 389 9.36 -19.39 -19.47
C THR A 389 8.77 -20.65 -18.84
N LYS A 390 8.06 -21.49 -19.62
CA LYS A 390 7.27 -22.65 -19.16
C LYS A 390 6.25 -22.29 -18.08
N ASN A 391 5.77 -21.06 -18.08
CA ASN A 391 4.79 -20.57 -17.12
C ASN A 391 3.41 -20.58 -17.78
N CYS A 392 2.49 -21.37 -17.23
CA CYS A 392 1.10 -21.46 -17.71
C CYS A 392 0.10 -20.86 -16.70
N SER A 393 0.53 -19.89 -15.89
CA SER A 393 -0.29 -19.30 -14.83
C SER A 393 -1.60 -18.71 -15.37
N LEU A 394 -2.72 -19.12 -14.76
CA LEU A 394 -4.07 -18.65 -15.04
C LEU A 394 -4.57 -17.85 -13.84
N SER A 395 -5.04 -16.63 -14.10
CA SER A 395 -5.73 -15.77 -13.13
C SER A 395 -7.21 -15.70 -13.48
N ILE A 396 -8.06 -15.89 -12.47
CA ILE A 396 -9.52 -15.84 -12.60
C ILE A 396 -10.03 -14.76 -11.65
N ARG A 397 -10.61 -13.71 -12.21
CA ARG A 397 -11.27 -12.62 -11.49
C ARG A 397 -12.73 -12.97 -11.27
N ASP A 398 -13.28 -12.51 -10.15
CA ASP A 398 -14.70 -12.65 -9.82
C ASP A 398 -15.22 -14.09 -10.02
N VAL A 399 -14.57 -15.03 -9.32
CA VAL A 399 -14.87 -16.46 -9.42
C VAL A 399 -16.31 -16.74 -8.98
N SER A 400 -17.04 -17.54 -9.77
CA SER A 400 -18.42 -17.95 -9.54
C SER A 400 -18.50 -19.47 -9.33
N MET A 401 -19.55 -19.96 -8.65
CA MET A 401 -19.74 -21.40 -8.42
C MET A 401 -19.76 -22.20 -9.73
N GLU A 402 -20.28 -21.59 -10.78
CA GLU A 402 -20.38 -22.18 -12.10
C GLU A 402 -19.00 -22.41 -12.75
N ASP A 403 -17.93 -21.72 -12.31
CA ASP A 403 -16.56 -21.87 -12.84
C ASP A 403 -15.89 -23.15 -12.32
N SER A 404 -16.56 -23.92 -11.46
CA SER A 404 -16.08 -25.26 -11.07
C SER A 404 -16.12 -26.19 -12.27
N GLY A 405 -14.97 -26.72 -12.65
CA GLY A 405 -14.84 -27.50 -13.88
C GLY A 405 -13.47 -28.12 -14.02
N THR A 406 -13.29 -28.89 -15.09
CA THR A 406 -11.99 -29.44 -15.48
C THR A 406 -11.50 -28.72 -16.72
N TYR A 407 -10.26 -28.23 -16.69
CA TYR A 407 -9.68 -27.40 -17.74
C TYR A 407 -8.39 -28.00 -18.29
N PHE A 408 -8.09 -27.71 -19.54
CA PHE A 408 -6.86 -28.13 -20.23
C PHE A 408 -6.22 -26.98 -20.99
N PHE A 409 -4.90 -27.08 -21.21
CA PHE A 409 -4.16 -26.10 -22.01
C PHE A 409 -3.95 -26.59 -23.45
N HIS A 410 -4.07 -25.67 -24.39
CA HIS A 410 -3.78 -25.86 -25.80
C HIS A 410 -2.74 -24.84 -26.25
N VAL A 411 -1.70 -25.31 -26.94
CA VAL A 411 -0.60 -24.48 -27.45
C VAL A 411 -0.57 -24.57 -28.97
N GLU A 412 -0.56 -23.41 -29.62
CA GLU A 412 -0.43 -23.25 -31.06
C GLU A 412 0.83 -22.43 -31.35
N THR A 413 1.83 -23.00 -32.01
CA THR A 413 3.02 -22.30 -32.51
C THR A 413 2.96 -22.22 -34.04
N SER A 414 3.87 -21.46 -34.65
CA SER A 414 4.00 -21.38 -36.12
C SER A 414 4.23 -22.75 -36.80
N PHE A 415 4.66 -23.77 -36.06
CA PHE A 415 5.06 -25.07 -36.59
C PHE A 415 4.32 -26.27 -35.98
N SER A 416 3.63 -26.10 -34.85
CA SER A 416 2.98 -27.21 -34.13
C SER A 416 1.76 -26.75 -33.35
N LYS A 417 0.69 -27.55 -33.35
CA LYS A 417 -0.46 -27.40 -32.44
C LYS A 417 -0.53 -28.61 -31.52
N HIS A 418 -0.65 -28.39 -30.22
CA HIS A 418 -0.68 -29.47 -29.24
C HIS A 418 -1.65 -29.16 -28.10
N SER A 419 -2.39 -30.18 -27.67
CA SER A 419 -3.38 -30.10 -26.59
C SER A 419 -2.99 -31.04 -25.48
N TYR A 420 -2.83 -30.53 -24.27
CA TYR A 420 -2.45 -31.32 -23.10
C TYR A 420 -3.69 -31.97 -22.45
N LEU A 421 -4.32 -32.90 -23.17
CA LEU A 421 -5.52 -33.60 -22.70
C LEU A 421 -5.20 -34.64 -21.61
N ASP A 422 -3.95 -35.06 -21.50
CA ASP A 422 -3.42 -35.92 -20.45
C ASP A 422 -3.10 -35.17 -19.14
N LYS A 423 -2.97 -33.83 -19.20
CA LYS A 423 -2.60 -32.96 -18.07
C LYS A 423 -3.66 -31.87 -17.83
N MET A 424 -4.83 -32.29 -17.38
CA MET A 424 -5.92 -31.40 -16.99
C MET A 424 -5.82 -30.98 -15.52
N PHE A 425 -6.40 -29.83 -15.17
CA PHE A 425 -6.57 -29.41 -13.77
C PHE A 425 -8.06 -29.25 -13.43
N SER A 426 -8.41 -29.51 -12.16
CA SER A 426 -9.78 -29.36 -11.66
C SER A 426 -9.88 -28.12 -10.78
N LEU A 427 -10.74 -27.18 -11.16
CA LEU A 427 -11.09 -26.03 -10.34
C LEU A 427 -12.33 -26.36 -9.52
N LYS A 428 -12.26 -26.19 -8.20
CA LYS A 428 -13.41 -26.34 -7.29
C LYS A 428 -13.65 -25.02 -6.58
N VAL A 429 -14.77 -24.38 -6.87
CA VAL A 429 -15.17 -23.12 -6.25
C VAL A 429 -16.06 -23.43 -5.05
N THR A 430 -15.75 -22.81 -3.91
CA THR A 430 -16.54 -22.93 -2.68
C THR A 430 -17.27 -21.62 -2.40
N ALA A 431 -18.48 -21.71 -1.86
CA ALA A 431 -19.25 -20.53 -1.47
C ALA A 431 -18.53 -19.72 -0.39
N LEU A 432 -18.65 -18.39 -0.46
CA LEU A 432 -18.07 -17.47 0.51
C LEU A 432 -18.89 -17.50 1.82
N ILE A 433 -18.62 -18.49 2.67
CA ILE A 433 -19.34 -18.72 3.95
C ILE A 433 -18.65 -18.06 5.16
N HIS A 434 -17.54 -17.35 4.94
CA HIS A 434 -16.77 -16.73 6.02
C HIS A 434 -17.46 -15.45 6.49
N LYS A 435 -17.70 -15.35 7.80
CA LYS A 435 -18.20 -14.11 8.41
C LYS A 435 -17.08 -13.07 8.45
N PRO A 436 -17.38 -11.77 8.24
CA PRO A 436 -16.41 -10.71 8.42
C PRO A 436 -15.75 -10.76 9.79
N HIS A 437 -14.47 -10.42 9.83
CA HIS A 437 -13.70 -10.31 11.05
C HIS A 437 -13.71 -8.86 11.53
N ILE A 438 -14.12 -8.67 12.77
CA ILE A 438 -13.98 -7.39 13.49
C ILE A 438 -13.07 -7.72 14.68
N PRO A 439 -11.86 -7.13 14.76
CA PRO A 439 -10.99 -7.31 15.91
C PRO A 439 -11.77 -6.92 17.17
N ILE A 440 -11.81 -7.79 18.18
CA ILE A 440 -12.47 -7.50 19.45
C ILE A 440 -11.61 -6.46 20.17
N PRO A 441 -12.07 -5.21 20.38
CA PRO A 441 -11.31 -4.24 21.16
C PRO A 441 -11.33 -4.68 22.62
N GLU A 442 -10.16 -4.76 23.26
CA GLU A 442 -10.03 -5.24 24.65
C GLU A 442 -10.90 -4.43 25.62
N THR A 443 -10.98 -3.11 25.46
CA THR A 443 -11.95 -2.21 26.12
C THR A 443 -11.97 -0.84 25.41
N LEU A 444 -13.14 -0.20 25.30
CA LEU A 444 -13.29 1.14 24.72
C LEU A 444 -13.51 2.19 25.82
N GLU A 445 -12.66 3.22 25.90
CA GLU A 445 -12.83 4.28 26.90
C GLU A 445 -13.88 5.31 26.46
N SER A 446 -14.84 5.60 27.34
CA SER A 446 -15.87 6.61 27.10
C SER A 446 -15.27 7.98 26.78
N GLY A 447 -15.73 8.62 25.70
CA GLY A 447 -15.29 9.96 25.26
C GLY A 447 -14.05 9.98 24.35
N CYS A 448 -13.30 8.88 24.27
CA CYS A 448 -12.11 8.77 23.41
C CYS A 448 -12.46 8.20 22.03
N PRO A 449 -12.22 8.92 20.91
CA PRO A 449 -12.55 8.40 19.58
C PRO A 449 -11.68 7.18 19.23
N ARG A 450 -12.31 6.11 18.73
CA ARG A 450 -11.68 4.86 18.33
C ARG A 450 -12.20 4.35 16.99
N ASN A 451 -11.34 3.68 16.25
CA ASN A 451 -11.63 3.12 14.93
C ASN A 451 -11.89 1.62 15.04
N LEU A 452 -13.05 1.17 14.57
CA LEU A 452 -13.33 -0.25 14.34
C LEU A 452 -13.08 -0.58 12.87
N THR A 453 -12.30 -1.62 12.63
CA THR A 453 -12.01 -2.11 11.28
C THR A 453 -12.77 -3.40 11.03
N CYS A 454 -13.54 -3.44 9.96
CA CYS A 454 -14.17 -4.66 9.47
C CYS A 454 -13.35 -5.20 8.30
N SER A 455 -12.84 -6.42 8.43
CA SER A 455 -12.06 -7.10 7.39
C SER A 455 -12.77 -8.36 6.92
N VAL A 456 -12.62 -8.67 5.64
CA VAL A 456 -13.15 -9.88 5.03
C VAL A 456 -12.12 -10.36 4.00
N PRO A 457 -11.85 -11.67 3.90
CA PRO A 457 -11.06 -12.18 2.80
C PRO A 457 -11.82 -11.91 1.50
N TRP A 458 -11.24 -11.09 0.64
CA TRP A 458 -11.75 -10.80 -0.70
C TRP A 458 -10.69 -11.19 -1.74
N ALA A 459 -11.08 -11.19 -3.02
CA ALA A 459 -10.23 -11.63 -4.11
C ALA A 459 -8.87 -10.90 -4.14
N CYS A 460 -7.88 -11.48 -4.82
CA CYS A 460 -6.60 -10.82 -5.11
C CYS A 460 -6.83 -9.42 -5.70
N GLU A 461 -5.85 -8.50 -5.54
CA GLU A 461 -5.87 -7.04 -5.76
C GLU A 461 -6.57 -6.49 -7.03
N GLN A 462 -6.95 -7.35 -7.97
CA GLN A 462 -7.53 -7.05 -9.27
C GLN A 462 -9.04 -7.38 -9.39
N GLY A 463 -9.67 -7.89 -8.32
CA GLY A 463 -11.12 -8.17 -8.28
C GLY A 463 -11.96 -6.93 -7.94
N THR A 464 -13.29 -7.02 -8.13
CA THR A 464 -14.20 -5.93 -7.76
C THR A 464 -14.21 -5.75 -6.23
N PRO A 465 -13.94 -4.54 -5.70
CA PRO A 465 -13.84 -4.33 -4.26
C PRO A 465 -15.21 -4.54 -3.56
N PRO A 466 -15.24 -5.15 -2.36
CA PRO A 466 -16.46 -5.29 -1.59
C PRO A 466 -16.94 -3.94 -1.04
N ILE A 467 -18.25 -3.80 -0.88
CA ILE A 467 -18.88 -2.60 -0.30
C ILE A 467 -19.21 -2.88 1.16
N PHE A 468 -18.70 -2.04 2.05
CA PHE A 468 -18.93 -2.12 3.49
C PHE A 468 -20.09 -1.23 3.89
N SER A 469 -20.89 -1.67 4.86
CA SER A 469 -21.92 -0.87 5.51
C SER A 469 -21.97 -1.17 7.00
N TRP A 470 -22.29 -0.17 7.80
CA TRP A 470 -22.40 -0.30 9.26
C TRP A 470 -23.82 0.00 9.73
N THR A 471 -24.32 -0.82 10.64
CA THR A 471 -25.60 -0.60 11.35
C THR A 471 -25.38 -0.76 12.85
N SER A 472 -25.92 0.17 13.64
CA SER A 472 -25.77 0.16 15.10
C SER A 472 -26.85 1.03 15.76
N ALA A 473 -27.28 0.61 16.95
CA ALA A 473 -28.20 1.39 17.79
C ALA A 473 -27.54 2.63 18.42
N ALA A 474 -26.21 2.67 18.50
CA ALA A 474 -25.42 3.77 19.07
C ALA A 474 -25.14 4.92 18.08
N LEU A 475 -25.55 4.81 16.81
CA LEU A 475 -25.23 5.75 15.70
C LEU A 475 -26.00 7.09 15.75
N THR A 476 -26.17 7.69 16.92
CA THR A 476 -26.84 9.00 17.05
C THR A 476 -25.93 10.21 16.81
N SER A 477 -24.62 10.03 16.57
CA SER A 477 -23.66 11.16 16.49
C SER A 477 -22.67 11.19 15.31
N LEU A 478 -22.90 10.48 14.20
CA LEU A 478 -22.01 10.52 13.03
C LEU A 478 -22.76 10.77 11.71
N GLY A 479 -22.18 11.63 10.87
CA GLY A 479 -22.76 12.05 9.59
C GLY A 479 -22.80 10.95 8.52
N PRO A 480 -23.65 11.09 7.49
CA PRO A 480 -24.01 10.01 6.55
C PRO A 480 -22.88 9.49 5.64
N LYS A 481 -21.68 10.10 5.63
CA LYS A 481 -20.56 9.71 4.75
C LYS A 481 -19.60 8.65 5.34
N THR A 482 -19.62 8.40 6.66
CA THR A 482 -18.74 7.41 7.32
C THR A 482 -19.31 5.99 7.33
N LEU A 483 -20.56 5.78 6.90
CA LEU A 483 -21.26 4.49 6.99
C LEU A 483 -20.92 3.49 5.88
N LEU A 484 -20.18 3.90 4.84
CA LEU A 484 -19.85 3.07 3.66
C LEU A 484 -18.35 2.68 3.57
N SER A 485 -17.64 2.76 4.70
CA SER A 485 -16.20 2.48 4.79
C SER A 485 -15.92 1.17 5.53
N SER A 486 -14.77 0.55 5.28
CA SER A 486 -14.27 -0.59 6.08
C SER A 486 -13.90 -0.17 7.51
N VAL A 487 -13.72 1.13 7.76
CA VAL A 487 -13.38 1.70 9.05
C VAL A 487 -14.52 2.59 9.56
N LEU A 488 -15.03 2.26 10.75
CA LEU A 488 -16.00 3.07 11.48
C LEU A 488 -15.31 3.77 12.65
N THR A 489 -15.28 5.11 12.63
CA THR A 489 -14.84 5.91 13.78
C THR A 489 -16.03 6.15 14.71
N LEU A 490 -15.89 5.75 15.97
CA LEU A 490 -16.88 5.97 17.02
C LEU A 490 -16.30 6.75 18.20
N THR A 491 -17.12 7.58 18.82
CA THR A 491 -16.81 8.19 20.12
C THR A 491 -17.77 7.57 21.14
N PRO A 492 -17.35 6.54 21.88
CA PRO A 492 -18.24 5.75 22.73
C PRO A 492 -18.74 6.59 23.91
N ARG A 493 -20.02 6.46 24.24
CA ARG A 493 -20.63 7.03 25.46
C ARG A 493 -20.97 5.91 26.45
N PRO A 494 -21.23 6.23 27.73
CA PRO A 494 -21.65 5.23 28.71
C PRO A 494 -22.91 4.48 28.28
N GLN A 495 -23.86 5.18 27.65
CA GLN A 495 -25.12 4.58 27.16
C GLN A 495 -24.91 3.61 25.99
N ASP A 496 -23.74 3.65 25.34
CA ASP A 496 -23.41 2.77 24.23
C ASP A 496 -22.83 1.41 24.72
N HIS A 497 -22.64 1.23 26.04
CA HIS A 497 -22.24 -0.06 26.63
C HIS A 497 -23.30 -1.14 26.35
N SER A 498 -22.86 -2.35 26.00
CA SER A 498 -23.72 -3.48 25.61
C SER A 498 -24.58 -3.25 24.35
N THR A 499 -24.35 -2.15 23.60
CA THR A 499 -25.00 -1.95 22.29
C THR A 499 -24.33 -2.80 21.22
N THR A 500 -25.10 -3.18 20.20
CA THR A 500 -24.62 -4.01 19.10
C THR A 500 -24.20 -3.16 17.90
N VAL A 501 -23.04 -3.47 17.35
CA VAL A 501 -22.54 -2.94 16.08
C VAL A 501 -22.46 -4.07 15.06
N THR A 502 -23.11 -3.89 13.92
CA THR A 502 -23.11 -4.83 12.81
C THR A 502 -22.38 -4.25 11.62
N CYS A 503 -21.32 -4.92 11.18
CA CYS A 503 -20.71 -4.70 9.87
C CYS A 503 -21.37 -5.63 8.86
N GLN A 504 -21.85 -5.07 7.75
CA GLN A 504 -22.38 -5.79 6.62
C GLN A 504 -21.47 -5.54 5.41
N VAL A 505 -21.19 -6.60 4.66
CA VAL A 505 -20.33 -6.56 3.48
C VAL A 505 -21.09 -7.14 2.31
N MET A 506 -21.23 -6.36 1.25
CA MET A 506 -21.85 -6.76 0.00
C MET A 506 -20.76 -6.99 -1.06
N PHE A 507 -20.81 -8.14 -1.72
CA PHE A 507 -19.96 -8.46 -2.87
C PHE A 507 -20.72 -8.16 -4.17
N PRO A 508 -20.41 -7.08 -4.90
CA PRO A 508 -21.22 -6.63 -6.03
C PRO A 508 -21.35 -7.67 -7.15
N THR A 509 -20.29 -8.46 -7.38
CA THR A 509 -20.26 -9.41 -8.49
C THR A 509 -21.12 -10.65 -8.28
N THR A 510 -21.28 -11.10 -7.03
CA THR A 510 -22.08 -12.28 -6.68
C THR A 510 -23.42 -11.93 -6.05
N GLY A 511 -23.61 -10.68 -5.63
CA GLY A 511 -24.79 -10.24 -4.88
C GLY A 511 -24.86 -10.82 -3.45
N VAL A 512 -23.82 -11.50 -2.99
CA VAL A 512 -23.77 -12.10 -1.64
C VAL A 512 -23.53 -11.02 -0.60
N ILE A 513 -24.29 -11.09 0.48
CA ILE A 513 -24.15 -10.21 1.65
C ILE A 513 -23.77 -11.08 2.84
N VAL A 514 -22.70 -10.70 3.54
CA VAL A 514 -22.25 -11.34 4.79
C VAL A 514 -22.18 -10.29 5.88
N GLU A 515 -22.45 -10.70 7.13
CA GLU A 515 -22.50 -9.76 8.25
C GLU A 515 -21.86 -10.32 9.52
N ARG A 516 -21.40 -9.41 10.37
CA ARG A 516 -20.84 -9.70 11.67
C ARG A 516 -21.31 -8.66 12.69
N THR A 517 -21.90 -9.15 13.78
CA THR A 517 -22.38 -8.32 14.89
C THR A 517 -21.55 -8.51 16.15
N ILE A 518 -21.01 -7.44 16.70
CA ILE A 518 -20.29 -7.44 17.98
C ILE A 518 -21.04 -6.58 19.01
N GLN A 519 -20.84 -6.85 20.30
CA GLN A 519 -21.29 -6.00 21.39
C GLN A 519 -20.15 -5.10 21.86
N LEU A 520 -20.44 -3.82 22.12
CA LEU A 520 -19.45 -2.86 22.60
C LEU A 520 -19.25 -2.98 24.12
N ASN A 521 -17.99 -3.08 24.54
CA ASN A 521 -17.60 -3.00 25.94
C ASN A 521 -16.95 -1.63 26.24
N VAL A 522 -17.75 -0.68 26.71
CA VAL A 522 -17.30 0.68 27.03
C VAL A 522 -16.97 0.82 28.51
N THR A 523 -15.75 1.24 28.85
CA THR A 523 -15.34 1.57 30.22
C THR A 523 -15.70 3.02 30.56
N TYR A 524 -16.29 3.22 31.74
CA TYR A 524 -16.72 4.53 32.20
C TYR A 524 -16.76 4.63 33.73
N ALA A 525 -16.41 5.81 34.23
CA ALA A 525 -16.41 6.12 35.66
C ALA A 525 -17.84 6.12 36.26
N PRO A 526 -17.98 5.94 37.59
CA PRO A 526 -19.27 5.89 38.29
C PRO A 526 -20.16 7.11 38.00
N GLN A 527 -21.37 6.85 37.53
CA GLN A 527 -22.43 7.84 37.34
C GLN A 527 -23.63 7.49 38.23
N ASN A 528 -24.47 8.50 38.51
CA ASN A 528 -25.69 8.34 39.30
C ASN A 528 -25.47 7.69 40.68
N VAL A 529 -24.34 8.01 41.34
CA VAL A 529 -24.05 7.48 42.68
C VAL A 529 -25.11 7.99 43.65
N ALA A 530 -25.84 7.07 44.28
CA ALA A 530 -26.92 7.41 45.20
C ALA A 530 -27.05 6.38 46.32
N ILE A 531 -27.65 6.81 47.44
CA ILE A 531 -28.01 5.94 48.55
C ILE A 531 -29.53 5.71 48.49
N SER A 532 -29.92 4.44 48.32
CA SER A 532 -31.30 3.98 48.43
C SER A 532 -31.56 3.48 49.85
N ILE A 533 -32.74 3.80 50.38
CA ILE A 533 -33.09 3.51 51.77
C ILE A 533 -34.25 2.52 51.81
N PHE A 534 -34.13 1.50 52.66
CA PHE A 534 -35.18 0.54 52.94
C PHE A 534 -35.52 0.57 54.44
N GLN A 535 -36.74 1.01 54.76
CA GLN A 535 -37.27 1.12 56.12
C GLN A 535 -38.47 0.19 56.31
N GLY A 536 -38.25 -1.03 56.83
CA GLY A 536 -39.30 -1.94 57.32
C GLY A 536 -40.61 -1.94 56.50
N ASN A 537 -41.77 -1.84 57.18
CA ASN A 537 -43.12 -2.03 56.62
C ASN A 537 -43.60 -1.05 55.52
N ARG A 538 -42.72 -0.26 54.88
CA ARG A 538 -42.99 0.43 53.61
C ARG A 538 -41.76 0.40 52.70
N PRO A 539 -41.87 -0.04 51.44
CA PRO A 539 -40.83 0.19 50.45
C PRO A 539 -40.92 1.65 49.98
N ALA A 540 -40.51 2.60 50.83
CA ALA A 540 -40.30 3.98 50.40
C ALA A 540 -38.89 4.05 49.78
N LEU A 541 -38.80 3.79 48.47
CA LEU A 541 -37.57 4.02 47.73
C LEU A 541 -37.36 5.54 47.61
N GLU A 542 -36.68 6.13 48.58
CA GLU A 542 -36.21 7.51 48.52
C GLU A 542 -34.75 7.53 48.09
N THR A 543 -34.50 8.01 46.87
CA THR A 543 -33.15 8.22 46.35
C THR A 543 -32.65 9.57 46.85
N LEU A 544 -31.78 9.56 47.85
CA LEU A 544 -31.28 10.76 48.49
C LEU A 544 -29.96 11.21 47.87
N GLN A 545 -29.91 12.50 47.49
CA GLN A 545 -28.70 13.15 47.00
C GLN A 545 -27.80 13.60 48.17
N ASN A 546 -26.59 14.04 47.85
CA ASN A 546 -25.56 14.45 48.81
C ASN A 546 -26.07 15.40 49.91
N ALA A 547 -25.68 15.11 51.16
CA ALA A 547 -25.90 15.94 52.36
C ALA A 547 -27.36 16.03 52.85
N SER A 548 -28.14 14.98 52.62
CA SER A 548 -29.51 14.88 53.09
C SER A 548 -29.61 14.27 54.50
N SER A 549 -30.65 14.65 55.25
CA SER A 549 -30.89 14.17 56.62
C SER A 549 -32.04 13.16 56.66
N LEU A 550 -31.81 12.00 57.27
CA LEU A 550 -32.81 10.94 57.44
C LEU A 550 -33.26 10.86 58.91
N PRO A 551 -34.51 11.21 59.23
CA PRO A 551 -35.08 10.94 60.55
C PRO A 551 -35.50 9.47 60.66
N ILE A 552 -35.13 8.79 61.75
CA ILE A 552 -35.56 7.41 62.06
C ILE A 552 -35.88 7.26 63.55
N LEU A 553 -36.86 6.44 63.91
CA LEU A 553 -37.18 6.18 65.32
C LEU A 553 -36.26 5.10 65.90
N GLU A 554 -35.89 5.27 67.16
CA GLU A 554 -35.14 4.27 67.92
C GLU A 554 -35.86 2.90 67.88
N GLY A 555 -35.11 1.82 67.62
CA GLY A 555 -35.60 0.45 67.54
C GLY A 555 -36.10 0.01 66.16
N GLN A 556 -36.16 0.89 65.16
CA GLN A 556 -36.48 0.52 63.78
C GLN A 556 -35.30 -0.15 63.07
N ALA A 557 -35.61 -1.00 62.08
CA ALA A 557 -34.63 -1.62 61.19
C ALA A 557 -34.41 -0.73 59.96
N LEU A 558 -33.15 -0.52 59.59
CA LEU A 558 -32.72 0.30 58.47
C LEU A 558 -31.73 -0.45 57.58
N GLN A 559 -31.95 -0.42 56.28
CA GLN A 559 -31.00 -0.92 55.29
C GLN A 559 -30.67 0.19 54.30
N LEU A 560 -29.37 0.47 54.13
CA LEU A 560 -28.85 1.46 53.18
C LEU A 560 -28.15 0.71 52.04
N LEU A 561 -28.55 1.01 50.81
CA LEU A 561 -27.97 0.45 49.60
C LEU A 561 -27.28 1.54 48.80
N CYS A 562 -25.98 1.42 48.61
CA CYS A 562 -25.22 2.31 47.74
C CYS A 562 -25.22 1.76 46.31
N VAL A 563 -25.72 2.55 45.36
CA VAL A 563 -25.81 2.18 43.94
C VAL A 563 -24.93 3.13 43.13
N ALA A 564 -24.15 2.57 42.21
CA ALA A 564 -23.30 3.32 41.29
C ALA A 564 -23.27 2.62 39.92
N ASP A 565 -23.56 3.35 38.85
CA ASP A 565 -23.49 2.85 37.47
C ASP A 565 -22.07 3.05 36.93
N SER A 566 -21.31 1.97 36.78
CA SER A 566 -19.91 1.99 36.33
C SER A 566 -19.56 0.71 35.59
N ASN A 567 -18.58 0.78 34.68
CA ASN A 567 -18.00 -0.39 34.04
C ASN A 567 -16.47 -0.26 33.92
N PRO A 568 -15.68 -1.18 34.51
CA PRO A 568 -16.09 -2.31 35.36
C PRO A 568 -16.76 -1.86 36.67
N PRO A 569 -17.52 -2.74 37.37
CA PRO A 569 -18.20 -2.39 38.61
C PRO A 569 -17.23 -1.80 39.65
N ALA A 570 -17.56 -0.61 40.17
CA ALA A 570 -16.77 0.07 41.19
C ALA A 570 -16.78 -0.67 42.54
N GLN A 571 -15.66 -0.60 43.25
CA GLN A 571 -15.54 -1.13 44.60
C GLN A 571 -16.26 -0.20 45.60
N LEU A 572 -17.22 -0.75 46.34
CA LEU A 572 -18.04 -0.02 47.31
C LEU A 572 -17.51 -0.20 48.73
N SER A 573 -17.57 0.85 49.53
CA SER A 573 -17.15 0.84 50.93
C SER A 573 -17.94 1.85 51.75
N TRP A 574 -18.34 1.46 52.97
CA TRP A 574 -19.10 2.31 53.89
C TRP A 574 -18.20 2.86 54.99
N PHE A 575 -18.44 4.13 55.35
CA PHE A 575 -17.74 4.84 56.42
C PHE A 575 -18.73 5.54 57.33
N ARG A 576 -18.38 5.65 58.61
CA ARG A 576 -19.04 6.52 59.58
C ARG A 576 -17.98 7.41 60.23
N GLY A 577 -17.96 8.69 59.86
CA GLY A 577 -16.81 9.55 60.15
C GLY A 577 -15.51 8.99 59.54
N SER A 578 -14.50 8.69 60.36
CA SER A 578 -13.24 8.07 59.93
C SER A 578 -13.21 6.54 60.03
N LEU A 579 -14.27 5.91 60.57
CA LEU A 579 -14.32 4.48 60.79
C LEU A 579 -14.85 3.75 59.55
N SER A 580 -14.13 2.75 59.06
CA SER A 580 -14.62 1.86 57.99
C SER A 580 -15.60 0.84 58.56
N LEU A 581 -16.79 0.76 57.97
CA LEU A 581 -17.81 -0.21 58.33
C LEU A 581 -17.65 -1.45 57.45
N SER A 582 -17.44 -2.60 58.09
CA SER A 582 -17.35 -3.90 57.40
C SER A 582 -18.70 -4.61 57.48
N PRO A 583 -19.35 -4.97 56.35
CA PRO A 583 -20.62 -5.71 56.37
C PRO A 583 -20.47 -7.08 57.05
N CYS A 584 -21.44 -7.48 57.86
CA CYS A 584 -21.45 -8.77 58.56
C CYS A 584 -21.65 -9.97 57.63
N GLN A 585 -22.16 -9.77 56.41
CA GLN A 585 -22.29 -10.80 55.38
C GLN A 585 -21.53 -10.37 54.12
N PRO A 586 -20.64 -11.22 53.55
CA PRO A 586 -19.72 -10.81 52.47
C PRO A 586 -20.38 -10.63 51.09
N LEU A 587 -21.69 -10.85 50.97
CA LEU A 587 -22.32 -11.04 49.66
C LEU A 587 -22.59 -9.73 48.89
N ASP A 588 -22.61 -8.57 49.54
CA ASP A 588 -22.83 -7.30 48.83
C ASP A 588 -22.20 -6.09 49.57
N PRO A 589 -21.00 -5.62 49.18
CA PRO A 589 -20.31 -4.52 49.87
C PRO A 589 -21.03 -3.17 49.77
N GLY A 590 -22.03 -3.06 48.89
CA GLY A 590 -22.90 -1.90 48.77
C GLY A 590 -24.00 -1.81 49.84
N VAL A 591 -24.25 -2.86 50.61
CA VAL A 591 -25.35 -2.92 51.59
C VAL A 591 -24.85 -2.74 53.02
N LEU A 592 -25.48 -1.80 53.75
CA LEU A 592 -25.28 -1.60 55.18
C LEU A 592 -26.59 -1.83 55.93
N GLU A 593 -26.62 -2.84 56.81
CA GLU A 593 -27.79 -3.20 57.61
C GLU A 593 -27.63 -2.76 59.07
N LEU A 594 -28.64 -2.07 59.58
CA LEU A 594 -28.79 -1.64 60.97
C LEU A 594 -30.10 -2.24 61.51
N PRO A 595 -30.08 -3.47 62.07
CA PRO A 595 -31.29 -4.19 62.45
C PRO A 595 -32.05 -3.56 63.63
N HIS A 596 -31.33 -2.88 64.54
CA HIS A 596 -31.89 -2.15 65.67
C HIS A 596 -31.15 -0.82 65.84
N VAL A 597 -31.70 0.26 65.28
CA VAL A 597 -31.09 1.59 65.38
C VAL A 597 -31.22 2.13 66.81
N VAL A 598 -30.10 2.47 67.44
CA VAL A 598 -30.06 3.09 68.79
C VAL A 598 -29.70 4.58 68.70
N LEU A 599 -29.96 5.37 69.74
CA LEU A 599 -29.59 6.80 69.78
C LEU A 599 -28.10 7.07 69.46
N GLY A 600 -27.24 6.12 69.82
CA GLY A 600 -25.81 6.16 69.53
C GLY A 600 -25.44 5.94 68.06
N ASP A 601 -26.38 5.59 67.18
CA ASP A 601 -26.14 5.35 65.74
C ASP A 601 -26.26 6.60 64.87
N GLY A 602 -26.70 7.73 65.45
CA GLY A 602 -26.79 9.01 64.74
C GLY A 602 -25.44 9.52 64.23
N GLY A 603 -25.44 10.19 63.08
CA GLY A 603 -24.25 10.78 62.46
C GLY A 603 -24.17 10.59 60.96
N GLU A 604 -23.06 11.01 60.37
CA GLU A 604 -22.82 10.95 58.92
C GLU A 604 -22.33 9.57 58.48
N PHE A 605 -23.06 8.98 57.54
CA PHE A 605 -22.72 7.77 56.83
C PHE A 605 -22.29 8.12 55.41
N THR A 606 -21.10 7.68 55.02
CA THR A 606 -20.51 7.97 53.71
C THR A 606 -20.31 6.68 52.94
N CYS A 607 -20.92 6.57 51.76
CA CYS A 607 -20.57 5.55 50.79
C CYS A 607 -19.46 6.08 49.89
N ARG A 608 -18.35 5.33 49.79
CA ARG A 608 -17.26 5.60 48.86
C ARG A 608 -17.26 4.54 47.76
N THR A 609 -17.22 5.03 46.53
CA THR A 609 -17.11 4.25 45.31
C THR A 609 -15.72 4.46 44.72
N GLN A 610 -15.00 3.36 44.45
CA GLN A 610 -13.64 3.38 43.95
C GLN A 610 -13.57 2.63 42.61
N HIS A 611 -13.13 3.31 41.57
CA HIS A 611 -12.99 2.80 40.21
C HIS A 611 -11.53 3.04 39.74
N PRO A 612 -10.99 2.26 38.79
CA PRO A 612 -9.67 2.54 38.22
C PRO A 612 -9.54 4.03 37.81
N GLY A 613 -8.70 4.78 38.54
CA GLY A 613 -8.43 6.20 38.31
C GLY A 613 -9.47 7.21 38.84
N SER A 614 -10.57 6.81 39.50
CA SER A 614 -11.55 7.74 40.07
C SER A 614 -12.17 7.27 41.40
N SER A 615 -12.55 8.22 42.25
CA SER A 615 -13.20 7.97 43.54
C SER A 615 -14.32 8.99 43.77
N HIS A 616 -15.54 8.51 44.01
CA HIS A 616 -16.69 9.37 44.34
C HIS A 616 -17.28 8.98 45.70
N CYS A 617 -17.70 9.98 46.47
CA CYS A 617 -18.31 9.78 47.79
C CYS A 617 -19.70 10.41 47.82
N VAL A 618 -20.63 9.72 48.49
CA VAL A 618 -21.95 10.25 48.83
C VAL A 618 -22.20 10.11 50.33
N SER A 619 -22.68 11.19 50.96
CA SER A 619 -22.94 11.23 52.40
C SER A 619 -24.42 11.42 52.72
N LEU A 620 -24.87 10.73 53.77
CA LEU A 620 -26.20 10.82 54.39
C LEU A 620 -26.04 11.07 55.89
N ASN A 621 -26.82 11.99 56.47
CA ASN A 621 -26.81 12.24 57.90
C ASN A 621 -28.02 11.55 58.59
N LEU A 622 -27.76 10.57 59.45
CA LEU A 622 -28.79 9.84 60.19
C LEU A 622 -29.14 10.55 61.50
N VAL A 623 -30.42 10.89 61.67
CA VAL A 623 -30.95 11.55 62.87
C VAL A 623 -31.90 10.59 63.59
N VAL A 624 -31.45 10.03 64.72
CA VAL A 624 -32.24 9.08 65.51
C VAL A 624 -33.11 9.83 66.52
N GLN A 625 -34.42 9.61 66.47
CA GLN A 625 -35.41 10.18 67.37
C GLN A 625 -35.80 9.14 68.44
N GLY A 626 -35.51 9.45 69.70
CA GLY A 626 -35.93 8.63 70.84
C GLY A 626 -37.32 9.00 71.33
N GLU A 627 -38.10 8.01 71.78
CA GLU A 627 -39.36 8.28 72.48
C GLU A 627 -39.07 8.80 73.90
N CYS A 628 -39.43 10.05 74.16
CA CYS A 628 -39.40 10.60 75.51
C CYS A 628 -40.53 9.95 76.34
N LYS A 629 -40.20 8.91 77.11
CA LYS A 629 -41.15 8.30 78.07
C LYS A 629 -41.38 9.28 79.22
N GLN A 630 -42.44 10.09 79.10
CA GLN A 630 -42.91 10.98 80.17
C GLN A 630 -43.60 10.19 81.30
N GLY A 631 -43.08 10.33 82.51
CA GLY A 631 -43.76 10.09 83.79
C GLY A 631 -42.79 10.44 84.93
N CYS A 632 -43.07 11.24 85.95
CA CYS A 632 -44.29 11.91 86.42
C CYS A 632 -43.89 13.11 87.31
N LEU A 633 -44.60 14.23 87.17
CA LEU A 633 -45.04 15.18 88.21
C LEU A 633 -45.82 16.25 87.42
N GLY A 634 -47.14 16.16 87.31
CA GLY A 634 -48.05 16.23 88.46
C GLY A 634 -48.48 17.68 88.61
N SER A 635 -49.41 18.07 87.74
CA SER A 635 -50.17 19.32 87.72
C SER A 635 -50.86 19.62 89.05
N GLU A 636 -50.83 20.87 89.51
CA GLU A 636 -52.00 21.49 90.12
C GLU A 636 -52.44 22.65 89.21
N LEU A 637 -53.61 22.44 88.61
CA LEU A 637 -54.36 23.40 87.82
C LEU A 637 -55.22 24.25 88.76
N GLY A 638 -55.27 25.55 88.48
CA GLY A 638 -56.55 26.26 88.37
C GLY A 638 -56.89 27.24 89.50
N ARG A 639 -57.13 28.50 89.13
CA ARG A 639 -58.48 28.93 88.76
C ARG A 639 -58.50 30.37 88.29
N GLU A 640 -59.13 30.55 87.14
CA GLU A 640 -59.79 31.78 86.71
C GLU A 640 -61.01 32.03 87.60
N LYS A 641 -61.28 33.30 87.94
CA LYS A 641 -62.63 33.86 88.03
C LYS A 641 -62.59 35.40 88.00
N ASP A 642 -63.31 35.90 86.99
CA ASP A 642 -63.92 37.22 86.78
C ASP A 642 -63.03 38.45 86.56
#